data_AF-A0A0D5ZHZ0-F1
#
_entry.id   AF-A0A0D5ZHZ0-F1
#
_cell.length_a   1.000
_cell.length_b   1.000
_cell.length_c   1.000
_cell.angle_alpha   90.00
_cell.angle_beta   90.00
_cell.angle_gamma   90.00
#
_symmetry.space_group_name_H-M   'P 1'
#
loop_
_entity.id
_entity.type
_entity.pdbx_description
1 polymer ?
#
loop_
_entity_poly.entity_id
_entity_poly.type
_entity_poly.pdbx_seq_one_letter_code
_entity_poly.pdbx_strand_id
1 'polypeptide(L)'
;MTDTKDPIVPGPAGPPAGRGSGSRALLAVIVVLVIIIAGLAVLNFGHSTARGSSANVASAASSTATGSTYNFTVHANGVFKDMTVYFGDHTQTKIYYSGTTNISVSHVYEHPGTYYIYYTINFGNSVYEGSGSMVKVIATSSSLDQYSSIGLVNLVQSGSSQPEINQTTVFSPGSHASFLIGYFTQPSNSSFQVVSQTANLYLNGSIMRSEQLGYSFNSSSGVYELPSSSSLLNMSGMKEGYYVIEVTTYTADVANTTTGALNVSMGLHSTNYYTDVPVFKNAVLYQPPTSNSIFVNDQVAPGGYTTLDPAINYDLLGYSILDNTAQWLLTFNKSSATSFLPALATAVPSMANGMVNNNSKNYTETTPWGTTYTVHLRPSQNFTFQIRQNASFQDGSPVTAWDVMYSFTRTLLFDGGSPGTPGWIQAQYLLPGDYFSSNTFYNITNNMTVNNNTNSITFHFQNSMPAALVFQILETSGTWITSAKWLEAHGAGIKWSPQGFKNYQSQADSGNYNQYVENHVLATGPYKIAYISPSSQVVLVANPEFTSPGSWDPKPKIHEIVINYINSPSQAYLAVKSGQAQGTSIPTANWNDVQALNNSGAAKPYGYPSLGIWWYAFNANVNTTMLTKNIDSQANMPSNLFSDLNVRKALSYAFNDQYYLNYELGNSIYHTKFGQSFAGALPAGMLYAQSPAQLNASGSAVPYFSPTLAKQYWNYFLNGSNNLGITYSGGKAMYNSKQVQIPVFILTQKTSDIGMLPVWASAVSNLTGIKLTIQQVTGIVRNAYDVPNGNPMPIFIQDWYPDYPYPTDYLAPIALPTNGSTFVGPSDMTPYWIYGNTSNSYQNKTEAMSLQSLVNDYNNGSAALTPDQSKYWFQKMNGEFVNLTLTIPIVQEIQWREISPQINPTAITTYEENIMVAGDNIMLYQYLSYT
;
A
#
# COMPACT_ATOMS: atom_id res chain seq x y z
N MET A 1 34.51 60.63 -32.42
CA MET A 1 33.33 60.79 -31.55
C MET A 1 32.09 60.80 -32.44
N THR A 2 31.25 59.78 -32.27
CA THR A 2 29.78 59.81 -32.19
C THR A 2 28.93 60.71 -33.11
N ASP A 3 28.07 60.03 -33.88
CA ASP A 3 26.59 60.12 -33.95
C ASP A 3 25.91 61.34 -34.62
N THR A 4 25.12 61.10 -35.70
CA THR A 4 23.65 61.34 -35.77
C THR A 4 23.05 61.24 -37.21
N LYS A 5 22.03 60.38 -37.32
CA LYS A 5 20.76 60.36 -38.10
C LYS A 5 20.61 60.91 -39.55
N ASP A 6 19.99 60.06 -40.36
CA ASP A 6 19.63 60.16 -41.78
C ASP A 6 18.38 61.03 -42.14
N PRO A 7 18.24 61.44 -43.42
CA PRO A 7 17.16 62.32 -43.91
C PRO A 7 16.15 61.66 -44.86
N ILE A 8 15.01 62.33 -45.09
CA ILE A 8 14.12 62.15 -46.26
C ILE A 8 13.70 63.54 -46.76
N VAL A 9 13.82 63.80 -48.07
CA VAL A 9 13.25 64.98 -48.77
C VAL A 9 12.72 64.56 -50.16
N PRO A 10 11.64 65.17 -50.70
CA PRO A 10 10.81 64.63 -51.78
C PRO A 10 10.90 65.32 -53.15
N GLY A 11 10.40 64.61 -54.20
CA GLY A 11 9.77 65.06 -55.46
C GLY A 11 10.61 65.84 -56.48
N PRO A 12 10.57 65.51 -57.80
CA PRO A 12 9.53 66.10 -58.69
C PRO A 12 9.17 65.38 -60.04
N ALA A 13 8.10 65.90 -60.68
CA ALA A 13 7.85 66.15 -62.13
C ALA A 13 7.70 65.04 -63.21
N GLY A 14 6.79 65.30 -64.16
CA GLY A 14 6.37 64.45 -65.31
C GLY A 14 7.15 64.63 -66.64
N PRO A 15 6.56 64.28 -67.81
CA PRO A 15 7.14 63.36 -68.82
C PRO A 15 7.69 64.04 -70.11
N PRO A 16 8.24 63.26 -71.06
CA PRO A 16 7.78 63.41 -72.45
C PRO A 16 7.57 62.10 -73.24
N ALA A 17 6.78 62.24 -74.31
CA ALA A 17 6.19 61.21 -75.15
C ALA A 17 7.13 60.60 -76.22
N GLY A 18 6.84 59.36 -76.64
CA GLY A 18 7.49 58.71 -77.77
C GLY A 18 6.76 57.45 -78.26
N ARG A 19 5.88 57.66 -79.26
CA ARG A 19 5.26 56.77 -80.26
C ARG A 19 5.51 55.24 -80.20
N GLY A 20 4.40 54.52 -80.27
CA GLY A 20 4.34 53.07 -80.21
C GLY A 20 4.67 52.32 -81.49
N SER A 21 5.12 51.09 -81.28
CA SER A 21 4.73 49.91 -82.03
C SER A 21 5.02 48.71 -81.12
N GLY A 22 3.98 48.05 -80.60
CA GLY A 22 4.19 47.04 -79.56
C GLY A 22 2.95 46.23 -79.19
N SER A 23 1.95 46.16 -80.08
CA SER A 23 0.74 45.37 -79.82
C SER A 23 0.94 43.85 -79.93
N ARG A 24 2.15 43.36 -80.27
CA ARG A 24 2.44 41.91 -80.30
C ARG A 24 3.19 41.42 -79.07
N ALA A 25 4.02 42.25 -78.43
CA ALA A 25 4.75 41.88 -77.21
C ALA A 25 3.85 41.94 -75.97
N LEU A 26 2.98 42.96 -75.86
CA LEU A 26 2.06 43.10 -74.73
C LEU A 26 0.97 42.01 -74.75
N LEU A 27 0.47 41.64 -75.94
CA LEU A 27 -0.48 40.55 -76.11
C LEU A 27 0.16 39.18 -75.81
N ALA A 28 1.42 38.94 -76.19
CA ALA A 28 2.14 37.72 -75.81
C ALA A 28 2.36 37.62 -74.29
N VAL A 29 2.71 38.73 -73.62
CA VAL A 29 2.88 38.75 -72.15
C VAL A 29 1.55 38.59 -71.43
N ILE A 30 0.45 39.18 -71.91
CA ILE A 30 -0.89 38.99 -71.34
C ILE A 30 -1.38 37.57 -71.58
N VAL A 31 -1.14 36.98 -72.75
CA VAL A 31 -1.51 35.58 -73.03
C VAL A 31 -0.67 34.61 -72.18
N VAL A 32 0.63 34.86 -72.01
CA VAL A 32 1.47 34.08 -71.10
C VAL A 32 1.06 34.27 -69.64
N LEU A 33 0.71 35.48 -69.20
CA LEU A 33 0.17 35.72 -67.85
C LEU A 33 -1.20 35.09 -67.67
N VAL A 34 -2.07 35.09 -68.67
CA VAL A 34 -3.37 34.41 -68.61
C VAL A 34 -3.20 32.90 -68.66
N ILE A 35 -2.21 32.36 -69.37
CA ILE A 35 -1.87 30.93 -69.36
C ILE A 35 -1.17 30.54 -68.05
N ILE A 36 -0.38 31.41 -67.44
CA ILE A 36 0.23 31.19 -66.13
C ILE A 36 -0.82 31.35 -65.02
N ILE A 37 -1.74 32.31 -65.11
CA ILE A 37 -2.83 32.52 -64.15
C ILE A 37 -3.89 31.44 -64.32
N ALA A 38 -4.22 31.03 -65.55
CA ALA A 38 -5.09 29.88 -65.82
C ALA A 38 -4.38 28.56 -65.50
N GLY A 39 -3.06 28.48 -65.69
CA GLY A 39 -2.23 27.33 -65.30
C GLY A 39 -2.11 27.20 -63.79
N LEU A 40 -1.93 28.33 -63.07
CA LEU A 40 -1.96 28.41 -61.60
C LEU A 40 -3.37 28.22 -61.06
N ALA A 41 -4.41 28.71 -61.74
CA ALA A 41 -5.80 28.45 -61.37
C ALA A 41 -6.19 26.99 -61.62
N VAL A 42 -5.76 26.36 -62.71
CA VAL A 42 -5.95 24.93 -62.97
C VAL A 42 -5.09 24.07 -62.02
N LEU A 43 -3.90 24.53 -61.62
CA LEU A 43 -3.11 23.91 -60.55
C LEU A 43 -3.76 24.06 -59.16
N ASN A 44 -4.54 25.13 -58.93
CA ASN A 44 -5.25 25.37 -57.66
C ASN A 44 -6.68 24.76 -57.63
N PHE A 45 -7.29 24.48 -58.80
CA PHE A 45 -8.61 23.84 -58.93
C PHE A 45 -8.53 22.34 -59.31
N GLY A 46 -7.31 21.81 -59.54
CA GLY A 46 -7.06 20.44 -59.95
C GLY A 46 -6.38 19.56 -58.88
N HIS A 47 -6.20 20.03 -57.65
CA HIS A 47 -5.87 19.12 -56.55
C HIS A 47 -7.16 18.42 -56.12
N SER A 48 -7.38 17.19 -56.62
CA SER A 48 -8.23 16.26 -55.89
C SER A 48 -7.60 16.14 -54.51
N THR A 49 -8.20 16.77 -53.49
CA THR A 49 -7.90 16.41 -52.12
C THR A 49 -8.11 14.92 -52.03
N ALA A 50 -7.05 14.16 -51.77
CA ALA A 50 -7.12 12.71 -51.75
C ALA A 50 -8.21 12.33 -50.74
N ARG A 51 -9.34 11.82 -51.26
CA ARG A 51 -10.39 11.27 -50.41
C ARG A 51 -9.78 10.05 -49.73
N GLY A 52 -9.93 9.99 -48.42
CA GLY A 52 -9.36 8.91 -47.64
C GLY A 52 -10.06 7.57 -47.91
N SER A 53 -9.50 6.52 -47.34
CA SER A 53 -9.99 5.15 -47.43
C SER A 53 -9.78 4.35 -46.14
N SER A 54 -9.04 4.90 -45.17
CA SER A 54 -8.72 4.24 -43.92
C SER A 54 -8.48 5.25 -42.80
N ALA A 55 -8.51 4.77 -41.56
CA ALA A 55 -8.14 5.55 -40.39
C ALA A 55 -7.58 4.65 -39.29
N ASN A 56 -6.84 5.27 -38.38
CA ASN A 56 -6.30 4.62 -37.19
C ASN A 56 -6.43 5.56 -35.99
N VAL A 57 -6.53 5.00 -34.79
CA VAL A 57 -6.38 5.77 -33.56
C VAL A 57 -4.91 6.21 -33.46
N ALA A 58 -4.69 7.51 -33.22
CA ALA A 58 -3.37 8.11 -33.07
C ALA A 58 -2.94 8.15 -31.61
N SER A 59 -3.88 8.51 -30.72
CA SER A 59 -3.69 8.54 -29.28
C SER A 59 -4.99 8.24 -28.57
N ALA A 60 -4.93 7.43 -27.53
CA ALA A 60 -6.04 7.15 -26.64
C ALA A 60 -5.50 6.68 -25.28
N ALA A 61 -6.12 7.12 -24.19
CA ALA A 61 -5.85 6.56 -22.87
C ALA A 61 -6.59 5.23 -22.71
N SER A 62 -6.05 4.30 -21.90
CA SER A 62 -6.69 3.02 -21.59
C SER A 62 -7.78 3.14 -20.51
N SER A 63 -7.89 4.28 -19.82
CA SER A 63 -8.83 4.49 -18.73
C SER A 63 -9.28 5.94 -18.56
N THR A 64 -10.33 6.12 -17.74
CA THR A 64 -10.81 7.42 -17.24
C THR A 64 -11.57 7.26 -15.93
N ALA A 65 -11.65 8.31 -15.12
CA ALA A 65 -12.63 8.35 -14.03
C ALA A 65 -14.04 8.65 -14.58
N THR A 66 -15.07 8.11 -13.95
CA THR A 66 -16.47 8.43 -14.26
C THR A 66 -16.75 9.91 -14.04
N GLY A 67 -17.58 10.52 -14.88
CA GLY A 67 -17.85 11.96 -14.87
C GLY A 67 -16.69 12.83 -15.39
N SER A 68 -15.52 12.26 -15.71
CA SER A 68 -14.40 12.98 -16.30
C SER A 68 -14.42 12.92 -17.83
N THR A 69 -13.92 13.98 -18.47
CA THR A 69 -13.79 14.04 -19.93
C THR A 69 -12.68 13.12 -20.43
N TYR A 70 -13.06 12.04 -21.10
CA TYR A 70 -12.18 11.18 -21.87
C TYR A 70 -11.90 11.78 -23.24
N ASN A 71 -10.63 11.79 -23.67
CA ASN A 71 -10.24 12.32 -24.98
C ASN A 71 -9.41 11.28 -25.76
N PHE A 72 -9.68 11.15 -27.06
CA PHE A 72 -8.84 10.38 -27.97
C PHE A 72 -8.78 11.03 -29.35
N THR A 73 -7.79 10.65 -30.15
CA THR A 73 -7.58 11.18 -31.50
C THR A 73 -7.61 10.07 -32.54
N VAL A 74 -8.42 10.25 -33.58
CA VAL A 74 -8.44 9.42 -34.78
C VAL A 74 -7.72 10.16 -35.90
N HIS A 75 -6.82 9.49 -36.60
CA HIS A 75 -6.18 9.99 -37.82
C HIS A 75 -6.81 9.30 -39.03
N ALA A 76 -7.49 10.08 -39.87
CA ALA A 76 -7.93 9.64 -41.20
C ALA A 76 -6.82 9.88 -42.23
N ASN A 77 -6.69 8.99 -43.22
CA ASN A 77 -5.68 9.14 -44.27
C ASN A 77 -6.06 10.11 -45.40
N GLY A 78 -7.18 10.82 -45.28
CA GLY A 78 -7.66 11.77 -46.29
C GLY A 78 -9.00 12.42 -45.92
N VAL A 79 -9.56 13.19 -46.84
CA VAL A 79 -10.82 13.94 -46.63
C VAL A 79 -12.01 13.01 -46.55
N PHE A 80 -12.88 13.18 -45.55
CA PHE A 80 -14.11 12.43 -45.33
C PHE A 80 -15.35 13.35 -45.31
N LYS A 81 -16.55 12.77 -45.25
CA LYS A 81 -17.84 13.49 -45.11
C LYS A 81 -18.23 13.59 -43.64
N ASP A 82 -18.32 12.44 -42.97
CA ASP A 82 -18.67 12.33 -41.56
C ASP A 82 -18.05 11.08 -40.92
N MET A 83 -17.84 11.13 -39.61
CA MET A 83 -17.43 10.02 -38.76
C MET A 83 -18.47 9.83 -37.66
N THR A 84 -18.89 8.59 -37.40
CA THR A 84 -19.72 8.24 -36.25
C THR A 84 -18.89 7.44 -35.27
N VAL A 85 -18.87 7.83 -34.01
CA VAL A 85 -18.15 7.18 -32.91
C VAL A 85 -19.18 6.60 -31.95
N TYR A 86 -18.99 5.35 -31.53
CA TYR A 86 -19.78 4.61 -30.57
C TYR A 86 -18.91 4.37 -29.34
N PHE A 87 -19.41 4.74 -28.16
CA PHE A 87 -18.61 4.73 -26.93
C PHE A 87 -18.82 3.50 -26.05
N GLY A 88 -19.84 2.69 -26.33
CA GLY A 88 -20.12 1.47 -25.56
C GLY A 88 -21.10 1.62 -24.41
N ASP A 89 -21.43 2.85 -24.02
CA ASP A 89 -22.41 3.18 -22.97
C ASP A 89 -23.77 3.62 -23.54
N HIS A 90 -24.17 3.05 -24.67
CA HIS A 90 -25.33 3.45 -25.48
C HIS A 90 -25.25 4.82 -26.16
N THR A 91 -24.18 5.58 -25.96
CA THR A 91 -24.01 6.89 -26.60
C THR A 91 -23.22 6.79 -27.91
N GLN A 92 -23.48 7.75 -28.80
CA GLN A 92 -22.73 7.92 -30.04
C GLN A 92 -22.63 9.40 -30.41
N THR A 93 -21.54 9.77 -31.10
CA THR A 93 -21.32 11.13 -31.60
C THR A 93 -21.01 11.10 -33.08
N LYS A 94 -21.64 12.02 -33.84
CA LYS A 94 -21.41 12.21 -35.27
C LYS A 94 -20.63 13.49 -35.53
N ILE A 95 -19.52 13.38 -36.25
CA ILE A 95 -18.54 14.45 -36.50
C ILE A 95 -18.42 14.67 -38.00
N TYR A 96 -18.67 15.90 -38.46
CA TYR A 96 -18.50 16.28 -39.87
C TYR A 96 -17.07 16.77 -40.14
N TYR A 97 -16.59 16.57 -41.36
CA TYR A 97 -15.25 17.03 -41.76
C TYR A 97 -15.11 18.55 -41.62
N SER A 98 -14.09 18.99 -40.88
CA SER A 98 -13.84 20.39 -40.51
C SER A 98 -12.57 20.97 -41.12
N GLY A 99 -11.92 20.27 -42.07
CA GLY A 99 -10.66 20.69 -42.69
C GLY A 99 -9.40 20.05 -42.13
N THR A 100 -9.52 19.16 -41.12
CA THR A 100 -8.43 18.37 -40.55
C THR A 100 -8.73 16.86 -40.69
N THR A 101 -7.69 16.07 -40.87
CA THR A 101 -7.79 14.60 -40.83
C THR A 101 -7.42 14.01 -39.46
N ASN A 102 -6.91 14.84 -38.54
CA ASN A 102 -6.82 14.51 -37.11
C ASN A 102 -8.11 14.94 -36.43
N ILE A 103 -8.93 13.97 -36.02
CA ILE A 103 -10.18 14.20 -35.32
C ILE A 103 -9.98 13.94 -33.83
N SER A 104 -10.05 15.00 -33.03
CA SER A 104 -10.13 14.89 -31.57
C SER A 104 -11.58 14.67 -31.16
N VAL A 105 -11.80 13.67 -30.31
CA VAL A 105 -13.12 13.26 -29.83
C VAL A 105 -13.09 13.26 -28.31
N SER A 106 -14.14 13.78 -27.70
CA SER A 106 -14.33 13.76 -26.24
C SER A 106 -15.62 13.05 -25.85
N HIS A 107 -15.61 12.38 -24.71
CA HIS A 107 -16.76 11.69 -24.13
C HIS A 107 -16.71 11.69 -22.60
N VAL A 108 -17.85 11.49 -21.94
CA VAL A 108 -17.93 11.33 -20.48
C VAL A 108 -18.68 10.05 -20.18
N TYR A 109 -18.01 9.11 -19.51
CA TYR A 109 -18.64 7.89 -19.00
C TYR A 109 -19.23 8.17 -17.62
N GLU A 110 -20.54 7.99 -17.46
CA GLU A 110 -21.23 8.24 -16.17
C GLU A 110 -21.16 7.05 -15.21
N HIS A 111 -20.83 5.87 -15.72
CA HIS A 111 -20.83 4.63 -14.96
C HIS A 111 -19.49 3.88 -15.09
N PRO A 112 -19.08 3.13 -14.05
CA PRO A 112 -17.90 2.30 -14.15
C PRO A 112 -18.11 1.14 -15.14
N GLY A 113 -17.06 0.70 -15.80
CA GLY A 113 -17.16 -0.39 -16.76
C GLY A 113 -15.94 -0.58 -17.66
N THR A 114 -15.97 -1.66 -18.43
CA THR A 114 -15.03 -1.91 -19.54
C THR A 114 -15.74 -1.64 -20.86
N TYR A 115 -15.28 -0.64 -21.59
CA TYR A 115 -15.84 -0.16 -22.84
C TYR A 115 -14.91 -0.41 -24.03
N TYR A 116 -15.45 -0.53 -25.24
CA TYR A 116 -14.67 -0.39 -26.48
C TYR A 116 -15.23 0.71 -27.38
N ILE A 117 -14.36 1.63 -27.77
CA ILE A 117 -14.72 2.65 -28.75
C ILE A 117 -14.61 2.04 -30.13
N TYR A 118 -15.72 2.09 -30.86
CA TYR A 118 -15.83 1.72 -32.26
C TYR A 118 -16.23 2.95 -33.09
N TYR A 119 -15.78 3.05 -34.34
CA TYR A 119 -16.14 4.18 -35.19
C TYR A 119 -16.29 3.77 -36.66
N THR A 120 -17.06 4.56 -37.40
CA THR A 120 -17.24 4.41 -38.86
C THR A 120 -16.97 5.75 -39.55
N ILE A 121 -16.20 5.76 -40.63
CA ILE A 121 -15.90 6.98 -41.40
C ILE A 121 -16.49 6.87 -42.80
N ASN A 122 -17.35 7.82 -43.16
CA ASN A 122 -17.91 7.95 -44.50
C ASN A 122 -17.02 8.85 -45.35
N PHE A 123 -16.29 8.28 -46.31
CA PHE A 123 -15.46 9.01 -47.28
C PHE A 123 -16.26 9.48 -48.53
N GLY A 124 -17.58 9.36 -48.49
CA GLY A 124 -18.52 9.74 -49.54
C GLY A 124 -18.90 8.58 -50.47
N ASN A 125 -17.90 7.83 -50.95
CA ASN A 125 -18.11 6.68 -51.84
C ASN A 125 -17.89 5.33 -51.14
N SER A 126 -17.32 5.35 -49.94
CA SER A 126 -17.05 4.17 -49.11
C SER A 126 -17.26 4.51 -47.64
N VAL A 127 -17.54 3.49 -46.84
CA VAL A 127 -17.55 3.57 -45.38
C VAL A 127 -16.42 2.68 -44.87
N TYR A 128 -15.52 3.26 -44.08
CA TYR A 128 -14.49 2.52 -43.37
C TYR A 128 -15.01 2.15 -41.98
N GLU A 129 -14.88 0.89 -41.61
CA GLU A 129 -15.18 0.40 -40.27
C GLU A 129 -13.91 0.36 -39.43
N GLY A 130 -13.93 1.01 -38.28
CA GLY A 130 -12.81 1.13 -37.34
C GLY A 130 -12.55 -0.11 -36.49
N SER A 131 -13.07 -1.29 -36.85
CA SER A 131 -12.85 -2.54 -36.11
C SER A 131 -11.38 -2.97 -36.08
N GLY A 132 -10.57 -2.51 -37.03
CA GLY A 132 -9.11 -2.68 -37.06
C GLY A 132 -8.32 -1.71 -36.17
N SER A 133 -8.97 -0.88 -35.34
CA SER A 133 -8.31 0.05 -34.42
C SER A 133 -9.26 0.49 -33.28
N MET A 134 -9.91 -0.46 -32.61
CA MET A 134 -10.83 -0.16 -31.50
C MET A 134 -10.07 0.27 -30.24
N VAL A 135 -10.63 1.15 -29.42
CA VAL A 135 -9.98 1.57 -28.16
C VAL A 135 -10.64 0.89 -26.98
N LYS A 136 -9.90 0.09 -26.20
CA LYS A 136 -10.40 -0.38 -24.89
C LYS A 136 -10.29 0.77 -23.89
N VAL A 137 -11.38 1.11 -23.22
CA VAL A 137 -11.43 2.14 -22.18
C VAL A 137 -12.03 1.55 -20.93
N ILE A 138 -11.35 1.72 -19.80
CA ILE A 138 -11.91 1.33 -18.50
C ILE A 138 -12.32 2.60 -17.76
N ALA A 139 -13.63 2.78 -17.56
CA ALA A 139 -14.15 3.89 -16.77
C ALA A 139 -14.32 3.45 -15.31
N THR A 140 -13.91 4.28 -14.36
CA THR A 140 -13.93 3.89 -12.94
C THR A 140 -14.55 4.89 -12.03
N SER A 141 -15.22 4.37 -11.00
CA SER A 141 -15.82 5.19 -9.96
C SER A 141 -14.74 6.00 -9.24
N SER A 142 -14.86 7.32 -9.23
CA SER A 142 -13.96 8.22 -8.47
C SER A 142 -14.19 8.14 -6.96
N SER A 143 -15.38 7.71 -6.55
CA SER A 143 -15.74 7.34 -5.18
C SER A 143 -16.97 6.42 -5.20
N LEU A 144 -17.13 5.60 -4.17
CA LEU A 144 -18.33 4.78 -3.95
C LEU A 144 -18.87 5.14 -2.57
N ASP A 145 -20.18 5.36 -2.45
CA ASP A 145 -20.77 5.62 -1.14
C ASP A 145 -20.69 4.37 -0.25
N GLN A 146 -20.65 4.57 1.07
CA GLN A 146 -20.45 3.49 2.04
C GLN A 146 -21.54 2.39 2.04
N TYR A 147 -22.68 2.63 1.40
CA TYR A 147 -23.82 1.71 1.35
C TYR A 147 -23.87 0.89 0.06
N SER A 148 -23.07 1.27 -0.93
CA SER A 148 -23.10 0.71 -2.28
C SER A 148 -21.99 -0.30 -2.53
N SER A 149 -22.23 -1.16 -3.51
CA SER A 149 -21.27 -2.12 -4.07
C SER A 149 -21.29 -2.00 -5.60
N ILE A 150 -20.19 -2.34 -6.27
CA ILE A 150 -20.09 -2.32 -7.74
C ILE A 150 -20.17 -3.75 -8.28
N GLY A 151 -20.93 -3.93 -9.36
CA GLY A 151 -21.04 -5.20 -10.08
C GLY A 151 -19.74 -5.64 -10.75
N LEU A 152 -19.58 -6.95 -10.88
CA LEU A 152 -18.45 -7.63 -11.50
C LEU A 152 -18.96 -8.43 -12.70
N VAL A 153 -18.26 -8.35 -13.82
CA VAL A 153 -18.49 -9.17 -15.02
C VAL A 153 -17.15 -9.72 -15.49
N ASN A 154 -16.96 -11.04 -15.34
CA ASN A 154 -15.71 -11.71 -15.69
C ASN A 154 -15.93 -12.76 -16.78
N LEU A 155 -15.08 -12.77 -17.80
CA LEU A 155 -15.12 -13.82 -18.81
C LEU A 155 -14.65 -15.16 -18.23
N VAL A 156 -15.48 -16.20 -18.34
CA VAL A 156 -15.14 -17.58 -17.95
C VAL A 156 -14.50 -18.28 -19.13
N GLN A 157 -13.17 -18.30 -19.18
CA GLN A 157 -12.41 -18.77 -20.35
C GLN A 157 -12.63 -20.26 -20.64
N SER A 158 -12.79 -21.10 -19.61
CA SER A 158 -13.07 -22.54 -19.77
C SER A 158 -14.43 -22.85 -20.40
N GLY A 159 -15.39 -21.91 -20.31
CA GLY A 159 -16.73 -22.03 -20.88
C GLY A 159 -16.94 -21.22 -22.16
N SER A 160 -15.90 -20.58 -22.69
CA SER A 160 -15.98 -19.65 -23.81
C SER A 160 -15.16 -20.13 -25.01
N SER A 161 -15.55 -19.70 -26.20
CA SER A 161 -14.64 -19.71 -27.36
C SER A 161 -13.41 -18.87 -27.05
N GLN A 162 -12.30 -19.12 -27.75
CA GLN A 162 -11.14 -18.24 -27.66
C GLN A 162 -11.52 -16.85 -28.18
N PRO A 163 -11.30 -15.77 -27.41
CA PRO A 163 -11.47 -14.41 -27.90
C PRO A 163 -10.65 -14.18 -29.18
N GLU A 164 -11.18 -13.35 -30.09
CA GLU A 164 -10.46 -12.91 -31.29
C GLU A 164 -9.16 -12.19 -30.92
N ILE A 165 -9.20 -11.46 -29.80
CA ILE A 165 -8.05 -10.79 -29.21
C ILE A 165 -7.83 -11.36 -27.82
N ASN A 166 -6.68 -12.01 -27.61
CA ASN A 166 -6.39 -12.73 -26.36
C ASN A 166 -6.51 -11.81 -25.12
N GLN A 167 -7.03 -12.35 -24.01
CA GLN A 167 -7.28 -11.63 -22.75
C GLN A 167 -8.28 -10.45 -22.85
N THR A 168 -9.19 -10.50 -23.83
CA THR A 168 -10.25 -9.47 -24.00
C THR A 168 -11.63 -10.12 -24.09
N THR A 169 -12.67 -9.28 -24.17
CA THR A 169 -14.06 -9.66 -24.43
C THR A 169 -14.43 -9.48 -25.91
N VAL A 170 -13.44 -9.40 -26.81
CA VAL A 170 -13.64 -9.27 -28.26
C VAL A 170 -13.69 -10.65 -28.90
N PHE A 171 -14.76 -10.95 -29.63
CA PHE A 171 -15.00 -12.27 -30.23
C PHE A 171 -15.21 -12.22 -31.74
N SER A 172 -15.00 -13.35 -32.41
CA SER A 172 -15.39 -13.55 -33.80
C SER A 172 -16.87 -13.95 -33.92
N PRO A 173 -17.59 -13.61 -35.01
CA PRO A 173 -18.96 -14.07 -35.24
C PRO A 173 -19.09 -15.61 -35.18
N GLY A 174 -20.13 -16.11 -34.51
CA GLY A 174 -20.36 -17.53 -34.23
C GLY A 174 -19.80 -18.01 -32.89
N SER A 175 -19.00 -17.17 -32.20
CA SER A 175 -18.44 -17.49 -30.88
C SER A 175 -19.51 -17.65 -29.81
N HIS A 176 -19.10 -18.30 -28.72
CA HIS A 176 -19.88 -18.53 -27.52
C HIS A 176 -19.05 -17.98 -26.35
N ALA A 177 -19.70 -17.30 -25.42
CA ALA A 177 -19.03 -16.68 -24.28
C ALA A 177 -19.87 -16.89 -23.02
N SER A 178 -19.19 -17.18 -21.92
CA SER A 178 -19.79 -17.32 -20.60
C SER A 178 -19.20 -16.25 -19.69
N PHE A 179 -20.04 -15.43 -19.07
CA PHE A 179 -19.61 -14.40 -18.14
C PHE A 179 -20.07 -14.73 -16.72
N LEU A 180 -19.14 -14.70 -15.77
CA LEU A 180 -19.44 -14.72 -14.36
C LEU A 180 -19.88 -13.32 -13.92
N ILE A 181 -21.12 -13.22 -13.48
CA ILE A 181 -21.69 -12.01 -12.88
C ILE A 181 -21.60 -12.14 -11.36
N GLY A 182 -21.11 -11.10 -10.71
CA GLY A 182 -21.05 -11.00 -9.26
C GLY A 182 -20.87 -9.56 -8.85
N TYR A 183 -20.22 -9.33 -7.72
CA TYR A 183 -19.83 -8.01 -7.24
C TYR A 183 -18.42 -8.10 -6.65
N PHE A 184 -17.71 -6.99 -6.62
CA PHE A 184 -16.32 -6.98 -6.17
C PHE A 184 -16.21 -7.11 -4.64
N THR A 185 -16.89 -6.25 -3.90
CA THR A 185 -16.88 -6.27 -2.43
C THR A 185 -18.23 -5.96 -1.83
N GLN A 186 -18.44 -6.37 -0.57
CA GLN A 186 -19.54 -5.83 0.21
C GLN A 186 -19.39 -4.30 0.37
N PRO A 187 -20.50 -3.59 0.64
CA PRO A 187 -20.43 -2.19 1.08
C PRO A 187 -19.46 -2.01 2.25
N SER A 188 -18.79 -0.87 2.32
CA SER A 188 -17.85 -0.59 3.43
C SER A 188 -18.58 -0.46 4.77
N ASN A 189 -19.84 -0.04 4.76
CA ASN A 189 -20.72 -0.20 5.90
C ASN A 189 -21.21 -1.65 6.02
N SER A 190 -20.64 -2.38 6.98
CA SER A 190 -20.94 -3.79 7.23
C SER A 190 -22.40 -4.14 7.55
N SER A 191 -23.27 -3.17 7.84
CA SER A 191 -24.71 -3.43 8.01
C SER A 191 -25.44 -3.64 6.68
N PHE A 192 -24.87 -3.13 5.58
CA PHE A 192 -25.39 -3.30 4.23
C PHE A 192 -24.78 -4.51 3.54
N GLN A 193 -25.57 -5.19 2.73
CA GLN A 193 -25.12 -6.31 1.90
C GLN A 193 -25.68 -6.21 0.49
N VAL A 194 -25.00 -6.84 -0.48
CA VAL A 194 -25.55 -7.08 -1.82
C VAL A 194 -26.69 -8.09 -1.73
N VAL A 195 -27.90 -7.67 -2.10
CA VAL A 195 -29.13 -8.47 -1.94
C VAL A 195 -29.74 -8.94 -3.25
N SER A 196 -29.36 -8.33 -4.38
CA SER A 196 -29.72 -8.83 -5.72
C SER A 196 -28.91 -8.13 -6.80
N GLN A 197 -28.89 -8.71 -8.00
CA GLN A 197 -28.35 -8.06 -9.19
C GLN A 197 -29.24 -8.34 -10.41
N THR A 198 -29.18 -7.45 -11.40
CA THR A 198 -29.83 -7.63 -12.70
C THR A 198 -28.78 -7.48 -13.79
N ALA A 199 -28.69 -8.44 -14.71
CA ALA A 199 -27.82 -8.38 -15.88
C ALA A 199 -28.65 -8.16 -17.16
N ASN A 200 -28.52 -6.99 -17.78
CA ASN A 200 -29.13 -6.66 -19.06
C ASN A 200 -28.10 -6.86 -20.19
N LEU A 201 -28.45 -7.65 -21.19
CA LEU A 201 -27.68 -7.84 -22.40
C LEU A 201 -28.30 -7.02 -23.53
N TYR A 202 -27.50 -6.17 -24.15
CA TYR A 202 -27.87 -5.36 -25.30
C TYR A 202 -27.12 -5.79 -26.55
N LEU A 203 -27.71 -5.55 -27.71
CA LEU A 203 -27.09 -5.64 -29.02
C LEU A 203 -27.39 -4.37 -29.81
N ASN A 204 -26.35 -3.64 -30.21
CA ASN A 204 -26.45 -2.39 -30.96
C ASN A 204 -27.44 -1.39 -30.31
N GLY A 205 -27.40 -1.29 -28.98
CA GLY A 205 -28.26 -0.41 -28.19
C GLY A 205 -29.67 -0.93 -27.90
N SER A 206 -30.07 -2.08 -28.45
CA SER A 206 -31.39 -2.69 -28.17
C SER A 206 -31.26 -3.79 -27.12
N ILE A 207 -32.15 -3.82 -26.12
CA ILE A 207 -32.17 -4.87 -25.11
C ILE A 207 -32.54 -6.21 -25.76
N MET A 208 -31.68 -7.21 -25.57
CA MET A 208 -31.86 -8.57 -26.06
C MET A 208 -32.42 -9.48 -24.99
N ARG A 209 -31.89 -9.35 -23.77
CA ARG A 209 -32.18 -10.23 -22.64
C ARG A 209 -31.96 -9.47 -21.34
N SER A 210 -32.72 -9.82 -20.31
CA SER A 210 -32.53 -9.35 -18.94
C SER A 210 -32.63 -10.55 -18.01
N GLU A 211 -31.67 -10.70 -17.11
CA GLU A 211 -31.59 -11.81 -16.16
C GLU A 211 -31.50 -11.27 -14.73
N GLN A 212 -32.45 -11.68 -13.89
CA GLN A 212 -32.42 -11.40 -12.45
C GLN A 212 -31.58 -12.45 -11.74
N LEU A 213 -30.56 -12.03 -11.01
CA LEU A 213 -29.68 -12.89 -10.24
C LEU A 213 -30.22 -12.98 -8.81
N GLY A 214 -30.80 -14.14 -8.48
CA GLY A 214 -31.44 -14.40 -7.18
C GLY A 214 -30.42 -14.72 -6.10
N TYR A 215 -30.21 -13.79 -5.18
CA TYR A 215 -29.42 -14.01 -3.98
C TYR A 215 -30.29 -14.68 -2.90
N SER A 216 -29.69 -15.61 -2.15
CA SER A 216 -30.34 -16.29 -1.04
C SER A 216 -29.57 -16.02 0.25
N PHE A 217 -30.31 -15.73 1.32
CA PHE A 217 -29.68 -15.52 2.63
C PHE A 217 -29.19 -16.84 3.22
N ASN A 218 -27.92 -16.89 3.61
CA ASN A 218 -27.31 -18.02 4.28
C ASN A 218 -27.19 -17.74 5.78
N SER A 219 -27.99 -18.42 6.59
CA SER A 219 -28.04 -18.22 8.05
C SER A 219 -26.79 -18.67 8.80
N SER A 220 -25.93 -19.48 8.18
CA SER A 220 -24.68 -19.95 8.79
C SER A 220 -23.55 -18.94 8.62
N SER A 221 -23.49 -18.26 7.48
CA SER A 221 -22.51 -17.21 7.18
C SER A 221 -23.03 -15.80 7.51
N GLY A 222 -24.34 -15.64 7.67
CA GLY A 222 -24.99 -14.36 7.96
C GLY A 222 -25.04 -13.41 6.76
N VAL A 223 -24.86 -13.93 5.53
CA VAL A 223 -24.76 -13.11 4.31
C VAL A 223 -25.71 -13.57 3.20
N TYR A 224 -26.10 -12.64 2.33
CA TYR A 224 -26.74 -12.93 1.05
C TYR A 224 -25.72 -13.46 0.05
N GLU A 225 -25.99 -14.63 -0.51
CA GLU A 225 -25.10 -15.35 -1.42
C GLU A 225 -25.77 -15.57 -2.77
N LEU A 226 -25.01 -15.41 -3.85
CA LEU A 226 -25.41 -15.82 -5.20
C LEU A 226 -24.88 -17.24 -5.46
N PRO A 227 -25.75 -18.25 -5.67
CA PRO A 227 -25.30 -19.58 -6.04
C PRO A 227 -24.48 -19.55 -7.33
N SER A 228 -23.35 -20.26 -7.38
CA SER A 228 -22.45 -20.30 -8.54
C SER A 228 -23.10 -20.83 -9.82
N SER A 229 -24.15 -21.65 -9.70
CA SER A 229 -24.96 -22.10 -10.84
C SER A 229 -25.80 -20.99 -11.47
N SER A 230 -26.09 -19.93 -10.71
CA SER A 230 -26.97 -18.83 -11.09
C SER A 230 -26.20 -17.57 -11.49
N SER A 231 -24.87 -17.56 -11.36
CA SER A 231 -24.02 -16.41 -11.63
C SER A 231 -23.48 -16.35 -13.06
N LEU A 232 -23.83 -17.31 -13.93
CA LEU A 232 -23.30 -17.37 -15.30
C LEU A 232 -24.28 -16.80 -16.33
N LEU A 233 -23.87 -15.74 -17.02
CA LEU A 233 -24.52 -15.20 -18.20
C LEU A 233 -23.92 -15.84 -19.46
N ASN A 234 -24.67 -16.74 -20.09
CA ASN A 234 -24.22 -17.48 -21.28
C ASN A 234 -24.71 -16.85 -22.60
N MET A 235 -23.80 -16.68 -23.55
CA MET A 235 -24.05 -16.20 -24.90
C MET A 235 -23.60 -17.27 -25.89
N SER A 236 -24.45 -17.61 -26.87
CA SER A 236 -24.14 -18.62 -27.88
C SER A 236 -24.51 -18.14 -29.27
N GLY A 237 -23.73 -18.55 -30.28
CA GLY A 237 -23.95 -18.19 -31.67
C GLY A 237 -23.98 -16.68 -31.89
N MET A 238 -23.08 -15.94 -31.23
CA MET A 238 -23.08 -14.48 -31.27
C MET A 238 -22.94 -13.99 -32.72
N LYS A 239 -23.90 -13.19 -33.17
CA LYS A 239 -23.85 -12.54 -34.49
C LYS A 239 -22.91 -11.34 -34.45
N GLU A 240 -22.38 -10.97 -35.60
CA GLU A 240 -21.59 -9.74 -35.75
C GLU A 240 -22.37 -8.52 -35.24
N GLY A 241 -21.72 -7.69 -34.43
CA GLY A 241 -22.35 -6.55 -33.77
C GLY A 241 -21.71 -6.19 -32.43
N TYR A 242 -22.26 -5.16 -31.82
CA TYR A 242 -21.74 -4.56 -30.59
C TYR A 242 -22.62 -4.93 -29.40
N TYR A 243 -22.18 -5.86 -28.55
CA TYR A 243 -22.94 -6.27 -27.36
C TYR A 243 -22.46 -5.51 -26.14
N VAL A 244 -23.39 -5.26 -25.21
CA VAL A 244 -23.11 -4.61 -23.93
C VAL A 244 -23.80 -5.40 -22.83
N ILE A 245 -23.07 -5.74 -21.77
CA ILE A 245 -23.60 -6.31 -20.54
C ILE A 245 -23.65 -5.18 -19.52
N GLU A 246 -24.84 -4.82 -19.08
CA GLU A 246 -25.06 -3.87 -17.98
C GLU A 246 -25.48 -4.67 -16.74
N VAL A 247 -24.74 -4.54 -15.65
CA VAL A 247 -25.09 -5.13 -14.35
C VAL A 247 -25.52 -4.05 -13.38
N THR A 248 -26.77 -4.10 -12.95
CA THR A 248 -27.27 -3.30 -11.84
C THR A 248 -27.12 -4.09 -10.54
N THR A 249 -26.41 -3.53 -9.56
CA THR A 249 -26.17 -4.15 -8.25
C THR A 249 -26.98 -3.46 -7.19
N TYR A 250 -27.75 -4.21 -6.40
CA TYR A 250 -28.62 -3.68 -5.35
C TYR A 250 -28.11 -4.06 -3.96
N THR A 251 -28.02 -3.06 -3.08
CA THR A 251 -27.60 -3.25 -1.68
C THR A 251 -28.67 -2.75 -0.70
N ALA A 252 -28.79 -3.44 0.44
CA ALA A 252 -29.75 -3.12 1.49
C ALA A 252 -29.20 -3.43 2.89
N ASP A 253 -29.70 -2.72 3.90
CA ASP A 253 -29.38 -2.93 5.31
C ASP A 253 -30.01 -4.23 5.85
N VAL A 254 -29.21 -5.06 6.51
CA VAL A 254 -29.63 -6.35 7.08
C VAL A 254 -29.84 -6.19 8.59
N ALA A 255 -31.10 -5.99 8.99
CA ALA A 255 -31.48 -5.79 10.39
C ALA A 255 -31.26 -7.04 11.27
N ASN A 256 -31.26 -8.24 10.67
CA ASN A 256 -31.10 -9.49 11.39
C ASN A 256 -30.20 -10.47 10.61
N THR A 257 -28.99 -10.66 11.11
CA THR A 257 -27.97 -11.54 10.51
C THR A 257 -28.19 -13.03 10.77
N THR A 258 -29.29 -13.41 11.44
CA THR A 258 -29.71 -14.82 11.60
C THR A 258 -30.84 -15.19 10.64
N THR A 259 -31.75 -14.25 10.35
CA THR A 259 -32.92 -14.50 9.49
C THR A 259 -32.84 -13.85 8.11
N GLY A 260 -31.92 -12.91 7.92
CA GLY A 260 -31.78 -12.13 6.68
C GLY A 260 -32.84 -11.03 6.54
N ALA A 261 -33.58 -10.69 7.60
CA ALA A 261 -34.60 -9.66 7.51
C ALA A 261 -33.99 -8.29 7.18
N LEU A 262 -34.46 -7.68 6.08
CA LEU A 262 -33.99 -6.37 5.61
C LEU A 262 -34.65 -5.22 6.37
N ASN A 263 -33.90 -4.15 6.58
CA ASN A 263 -34.38 -2.91 7.17
C ASN A 263 -34.93 -1.97 6.09
N VAL A 264 -36.23 -2.08 5.82
CA VAL A 264 -36.88 -1.30 4.76
C VAL A 264 -36.84 0.22 4.95
N SER A 265 -36.59 0.73 6.17
CA SER A 265 -36.52 2.18 6.40
C SER A 265 -35.23 2.82 5.90
N MET A 266 -34.18 2.03 5.66
CA MET A 266 -32.89 2.52 5.16
C MET A 266 -32.85 2.67 3.63
N GLY A 267 -33.87 2.15 2.92
CA GLY A 267 -33.94 2.20 1.46
C GLY A 267 -33.05 1.18 0.74
N LEU A 268 -33.18 1.14 -0.58
CA LEU A 268 -32.39 0.29 -1.47
C LEU A 268 -31.41 1.18 -2.25
N HIS A 269 -30.14 0.79 -2.28
CA HIS A 269 -29.09 1.46 -3.05
C HIS A 269 -28.78 0.66 -4.30
N SER A 270 -28.37 1.34 -5.38
CA SER A 270 -28.03 0.67 -6.63
C SER A 270 -26.89 1.33 -7.39
N THR A 271 -26.06 0.51 -8.04
CA THR A 271 -25.01 0.95 -8.97
C THR A 271 -25.12 0.21 -10.30
N ASN A 272 -24.60 0.79 -11.38
CA ASN A 272 -24.54 0.15 -12.70
C ASN A 272 -23.08 -0.06 -13.10
N TYR A 273 -22.77 -1.24 -13.66
CA TYR A 273 -21.46 -1.57 -14.21
C TYR A 273 -21.60 -2.09 -15.64
N TYR A 274 -20.78 -1.61 -16.57
CA TYR A 274 -20.88 -1.95 -17.99
C TYR A 274 -19.72 -2.84 -18.45
N THR A 275 -19.98 -3.79 -19.33
CA THR A 275 -18.96 -4.60 -20.00
C THR A 275 -19.32 -4.82 -21.45
N ASP A 276 -18.51 -4.27 -22.33
CA ASP A 276 -18.68 -4.41 -23.75
C ASP A 276 -18.11 -5.75 -24.26
N VAL A 277 -18.83 -6.35 -25.21
CA VAL A 277 -18.48 -7.61 -25.85
C VAL A 277 -18.58 -7.43 -27.37
N PRO A 278 -17.57 -6.79 -28.01
CA PRO A 278 -17.58 -6.57 -29.46
C PRO A 278 -17.45 -7.89 -30.22
N VAL A 279 -18.27 -8.08 -31.26
CA VAL A 279 -18.23 -9.29 -32.09
C VAL A 279 -17.98 -8.91 -33.55
N PHE A 280 -16.72 -9.00 -33.99
CA PHE A 280 -16.27 -8.59 -35.32
C PHE A 280 -15.17 -9.53 -35.85
N LYS A 281 -15.05 -9.66 -37.17
CA LYS A 281 -13.93 -10.38 -37.79
C LYS A 281 -12.69 -9.51 -37.86
N ASN A 282 -11.52 -10.08 -37.62
CA ASN A 282 -10.22 -9.39 -37.74
C ASN A 282 -10.16 -8.11 -36.88
N ALA A 283 -10.80 -8.13 -35.71
CA ALA A 283 -10.78 -7.00 -34.80
C ALA A 283 -9.35 -6.77 -34.29
N VAL A 284 -8.96 -5.51 -34.16
CA VAL A 284 -7.65 -5.12 -33.60
C VAL A 284 -7.87 -3.99 -32.62
N LEU A 285 -7.29 -4.11 -31.43
CA LEU A 285 -7.25 -3.00 -30.47
C LEU A 285 -6.13 -2.02 -30.84
N TYR A 286 -6.42 -0.73 -30.71
CA TYR A 286 -5.38 0.27 -30.54
C TYR A 286 -4.52 -0.13 -29.35
N GLN A 287 -3.26 -0.39 -29.64
CA GLN A 287 -2.23 -0.59 -28.64
C GLN A 287 -1.42 0.69 -28.59
N PRO A 288 -1.38 1.41 -27.45
CA PRO A 288 -0.33 2.38 -27.25
C PRO A 288 1.02 1.67 -27.43
N PRO A 289 2.05 2.32 -27.97
CA PRO A 289 3.30 1.64 -28.29
C PRO A 289 4.01 1.08 -27.02
N THR A 290 3.77 -0.20 -26.67
CA THR A 290 4.74 -1.30 -26.39
C THR A 290 4.09 -2.56 -25.73
N SER A 291 4.77 -3.70 -25.88
CA SER A 291 4.35 -5.13 -25.96
C SER A 291 3.80 -5.89 -24.73
N ASN A 292 2.82 -6.79 -24.93
CA ASN A 292 2.45 -7.97 -24.09
C ASN A 292 2.52 -7.78 -22.56
N SER A 293 1.73 -6.84 -22.08
CA SER A 293 2.22 -5.92 -21.06
C SER A 293 1.41 -5.88 -19.77
N ILE A 294 0.59 -6.89 -19.46
CA ILE A 294 -0.31 -6.89 -18.28
C ILE A 294 0.17 -7.92 -17.24
N PHE A 295 0.16 -7.55 -15.96
CA PHE A 295 0.32 -8.46 -14.82
C PHE A 295 -0.82 -8.28 -13.82
N VAL A 296 -1.54 -9.36 -13.51
CA VAL A 296 -2.65 -9.37 -12.56
C VAL A 296 -2.19 -9.95 -11.22
N ASN A 297 -2.29 -9.15 -10.15
CA ASN A 297 -1.99 -9.52 -8.77
C ASN A 297 -3.28 -9.58 -7.94
N ASP A 298 -3.68 -10.78 -7.51
CA ASP A 298 -4.86 -10.96 -6.66
C ASP A 298 -4.44 -10.95 -5.19
N GLN A 299 -4.93 -9.98 -4.42
CA GLN A 299 -4.68 -9.83 -3.00
C GLN A 299 -5.92 -10.22 -2.19
N VAL A 300 -5.78 -11.17 -1.26
CA VAL A 300 -6.86 -11.59 -0.35
C VAL A 300 -7.04 -10.52 0.73
N ALA A 301 -7.70 -9.45 0.36
CA ALA A 301 -7.84 -8.22 1.14
C ALA A 301 -9.22 -7.58 0.89
N PRO A 302 -10.29 -8.14 1.48
CA PRO A 302 -11.64 -7.58 1.31
C PRO A 302 -11.68 -6.14 1.83
N GLY A 303 -12.08 -5.19 0.98
CA GLY A 303 -12.14 -3.77 1.31
C GLY A 303 -11.05 -2.91 0.66
N GLY A 304 -9.95 -3.53 0.20
CA GLY A 304 -8.85 -2.84 -0.49
C GLY A 304 -8.03 -1.93 0.42
N TYR A 305 -7.23 -1.05 -0.20
CA TYR A 305 -6.41 -0.08 0.53
C TYR A 305 -7.26 0.92 1.33
N THR A 306 -6.70 1.46 2.41
CA THR A 306 -7.42 2.44 3.26
C THR A 306 -7.19 3.89 2.85
N THR A 307 -5.98 4.24 2.44
CA THR A 307 -5.61 5.59 1.98
C THR A 307 -4.41 5.54 1.04
N LEU A 308 -4.32 6.49 0.11
CA LEU A 308 -3.15 6.79 -0.72
C LEU A 308 -2.49 8.11 -0.32
N ASP A 309 -2.90 8.70 0.79
CA ASP A 309 -2.25 9.90 1.33
C ASP A 309 -0.95 9.52 2.06
N PRO A 310 0.23 9.91 1.55
CA PRO A 310 1.51 9.54 2.15
C PRO A 310 1.66 9.92 3.62
N ALA A 311 1.05 11.01 4.09
CA ALA A 311 1.29 11.52 5.44
C ALA A 311 0.47 10.81 6.53
N ILE A 312 -0.50 9.96 6.15
CA ILE A 312 -1.36 9.21 7.08
C ILE A 312 -1.39 7.70 6.80
N ASN A 313 -0.72 7.23 5.75
CA ASN A 313 -0.77 5.83 5.35
C ASN A 313 0.02 4.92 6.30
N TYR A 314 -0.65 3.97 6.96
CA TYR A 314 -0.03 2.84 7.66
C TYR A 314 -0.50 1.47 7.15
N ASP A 315 -1.16 1.47 5.99
CA ASP A 315 -1.78 0.28 5.43
C ASP A 315 -0.92 -0.31 4.31
N LEU A 316 -0.57 -1.60 4.45
CA LEU A 316 0.30 -2.33 3.53
C LEU A 316 -0.23 -2.37 2.09
N LEU A 317 -1.56 -2.33 1.92
CA LEU A 317 -2.18 -2.32 0.58
C LEU A 317 -1.98 -0.96 -0.10
N GLY A 318 -2.07 0.13 0.65
CA GLY A 318 -1.71 1.47 0.17
C GLY A 318 -0.21 1.63 -0.11
N TYR A 319 0.67 1.03 0.71
CA TYR A 319 2.12 0.97 0.41
C TYR A 319 2.39 0.31 -0.93
N SER A 320 1.70 -0.80 -1.22
CA SER A 320 1.83 -1.52 -2.49
C SER A 320 1.54 -0.64 -3.71
N ILE A 321 0.74 0.42 -3.55
CA ILE A 321 0.46 1.39 -4.60
C ILE A 321 1.47 2.55 -4.55
N LEU A 322 1.75 3.10 -3.36
CA LEU A 322 2.66 4.23 -3.19
C LEU A 322 4.10 3.90 -3.60
N ASP A 323 4.63 2.74 -3.26
CA ASP A 323 5.99 2.32 -3.63
C ASP A 323 6.18 2.15 -5.14
N ASN A 324 5.09 1.95 -5.88
CA ASN A 324 5.09 1.84 -7.34
C ASN A 324 4.79 3.17 -8.04
N THR A 325 4.22 4.15 -7.33
CA THR A 325 3.72 5.41 -7.91
C THR A 325 4.43 6.66 -7.40
N ALA A 326 5.12 6.60 -6.28
CA ALA A 326 5.89 7.69 -5.70
C ALA A 326 7.33 7.25 -5.41
N GLN A 327 8.25 8.20 -5.40
CA GLN A 327 9.65 7.97 -5.05
C GLN A 327 10.00 8.62 -3.71
N TRP A 328 10.89 7.95 -2.96
CA TRP A 328 11.63 8.52 -1.85
C TRP A 328 12.91 9.24 -2.32
N LEU A 329 13.66 9.82 -1.37
CA LEU A 329 14.97 10.40 -1.66
C LEU A 329 16.02 9.35 -2.05
N LEU A 330 15.99 8.20 -1.37
CA LEU A 330 16.85 7.05 -1.58
C LEU A 330 15.97 5.80 -1.79
N THR A 331 16.60 4.69 -2.15
CA THR A 331 15.96 3.38 -2.17
C THR A 331 16.91 2.31 -1.61
N PHE A 332 16.38 1.24 -1.03
CA PHE A 332 17.18 0.11 -0.59
C PHE A 332 17.97 -0.51 -1.75
N ASN A 333 19.20 -0.92 -1.46
CA ASN A 333 20.02 -1.68 -2.38
C ASN A 333 19.62 -3.16 -2.35
N LYS A 334 18.69 -3.54 -3.24
CA LYS A 334 18.18 -4.92 -3.34
C LYS A 334 17.60 -5.38 -2.00
N SER A 335 17.94 -6.57 -1.53
CA SER A 335 17.47 -7.15 -0.27
C SER A 335 18.10 -6.55 1.00
N SER A 336 19.01 -5.57 0.88
CA SER A 336 19.71 -5.02 2.04
C SER A 336 18.90 -3.94 2.74
N ALA A 337 18.64 -4.12 4.04
CA ALA A 337 18.01 -3.13 4.90
C ALA A 337 18.95 -1.99 5.38
N THR A 338 20.25 -2.07 5.09
CA THR A 338 21.27 -1.10 5.58
C THR A 338 22.16 -0.51 4.49
N SER A 339 21.83 -0.77 3.22
CA SER A 339 22.56 -0.27 2.06
C SER A 339 21.56 0.42 1.15
N PHE A 340 21.93 1.59 0.64
CA PHE A 340 21.02 2.48 -0.06
C PHE A 340 21.63 2.91 -1.39
N LEU A 341 20.76 3.23 -2.34
CA LEU A 341 21.05 3.80 -3.65
C LEU A 341 20.23 5.07 -3.84
N PRO A 342 20.68 6.01 -4.71
CA PRO A 342 19.91 7.23 -4.96
C PRO A 342 18.60 6.93 -5.69
N ALA A 343 17.51 7.60 -5.26
CA ALA A 343 16.21 7.64 -5.94
C ALA A 343 15.94 9.05 -6.48
N LEU A 344 15.23 9.93 -5.75
CA LEU A 344 15.12 11.35 -6.14
C LEU A 344 16.41 12.14 -5.89
N ALA A 345 17.26 11.70 -4.95
CA ALA A 345 18.55 12.32 -4.70
C ALA A 345 19.56 12.00 -5.81
N THR A 346 20.54 12.88 -6.04
CA THR A 346 21.63 12.67 -7.01
C THR A 346 22.67 11.66 -6.54
N ALA A 347 22.82 11.48 -5.22
CA ALA A 347 23.74 10.56 -4.58
C ALA A 347 23.27 10.24 -3.16
N VAL A 348 23.74 9.13 -2.59
CA VAL A 348 23.60 8.84 -1.15
C VAL A 348 24.48 9.83 -0.36
N PRO A 349 23.94 10.60 0.60
CA PRO A 349 24.74 11.51 1.39
C PRO A 349 25.88 10.83 2.13
N SER A 350 27.07 11.43 2.15
CA SER A 350 28.20 10.95 2.95
C SER A 350 29.10 12.11 3.38
N MET A 351 30.01 11.86 4.32
CA MET A 351 31.06 12.84 4.63
C MET A 351 32.00 13.04 3.44
N ALA A 352 32.24 11.99 2.64
CA ALA A 352 33.18 12.01 1.53
C ALA A 352 32.71 12.91 0.37
N ASN A 353 31.41 12.96 0.10
CA ASN A 353 30.82 13.88 -0.90
C ASN A 353 30.34 15.20 -0.29
N GLY A 354 30.64 15.47 0.99
CA GLY A 354 30.31 16.72 1.69
C GLY A 354 28.81 16.91 1.98
N MET A 355 27.97 15.90 1.74
CA MET A 355 26.53 15.95 1.98
C MET A 355 26.16 15.57 3.42
N VAL A 356 27.10 15.00 4.18
CA VAL A 356 26.98 14.86 5.65
C VAL A 356 28.03 15.75 6.29
N ASN A 357 27.62 16.57 7.25
CA ASN A 357 28.56 17.47 7.91
C ASN A 357 29.58 16.71 8.76
N ASN A 358 30.85 17.13 8.70
CA ASN A 358 31.94 16.60 9.52
C ASN A 358 32.54 17.64 10.48
N ASN A 359 31.96 18.83 10.53
CA ASN A 359 32.44 19.93 11.36
C ASN A 359 31.71 20.00 12.70
N SER A 360 32.46 20.36 13.74
CA SER A 360 31.90 20.84 15.01
C SER A 360 31.93 22.35 15.03
N LYS A 361 30.81 22.99 15.40
CA LYS A 361 30.72 24.44 15.56
C LYS A 361 29.80 24.78 16.72
N ASN A 362 30.24 25.70 17.57
CA ASN A 362 29.36 26.30 18.57
C ASN A 362 28.99 27.70 18.11
N TYR A 363 27.70 28.04 18.12
CA TYR A 363 27.23 29.39 17.82
C TYR A 363 26.03 29.74 18.69
N THR A 364 25.76 31.02 18.85
CA THR A 364 24.62 31.50 19.62
C THR A 364 23.45 31.75 18.68
N GLU A 365 22.28 31.23 19.03
CA GLU A 365 21.03 31.48 18.32
C GLU A 365 20.06 32.21 19.25
N THR A 366 19.32 33.17 18.69
CA THR A 366 18.24 33.88 19.39
C THR A 366 16.93 33.59 18.68
N THR A 367 16.02 32.93 19.39
CA THR A 367 14.66 32.64 18.92
C THR A 367 13.88 33.94 18.62
N PRO A 368 12.80 33.88 17.83
CA PRO A 368 11.93 35.03 17.57
C PRO A 368 11.31 35.66 18.82
N TRP A 369 11.18 34.92 19.91
CA TRP A 369 10.68 35.39 21.20
C TRP A 369 11.80 35.83 22.17
N GLY A 370 13.04 35.98 21.68
CA GLY A 370 14.15 36.59 22.42
C GLY A 370 14.93 35.65 23.34
N THR A 371 14.58 34.36 23.40
CA THR A 371 15.40 33.36 24.11
C THR A 371 16.68 33.10 23.33
N THR A 372 17.83 33.21 24.01
CA THR A 372 19.16 32.96 23.44
C THR A 372 19.73 31.66 23.99
N TYR A 373 20.26 30.82 23.12
CA TYR A 373 20.88 29.55 23.50
C TYR A 373 22.11 29.25 22.62
N THR A 374 23.00 28.39 23.10
CA THR A 374 24.17 27.95 22.33
C THR A 374 23.81 26.69 21.56
N VAL A 375 23.90 26.75 20.24
CA VAL A 375 23.84 25.59 19.37
C VAL A 375 25.20 24.92 19.32
N HIS A 376 25.19 23.61 19.48
CA HIS A 376 26.35 22.75 19.46
C HIS A 376 26.28 21.84 18.22
N LEU A 377 26.65 22.37 17.05
CA LEU A 377 26.77 21.55 15.85
C LEU A 377 27.91 20.54 16.03
N ARG A 378 27.64 19.28 15.73
CA ARG A 378 28.52 18.12 15.77
C ARG A 378 28.46 17.41 14.42
N PRO A 379 29.46 16.57 14.09
CA PRO A 379 29.43 15.72 12.90
C PRO A 379 28.17 14.86 12.85
N SER A 380 27.71 14.56 11.63
CA SER A 380 26.50 13.75 11.37
C SER A 380 25.21 14.28 11.99
N GLN A 381 25.05 15.60 12.09
CA GLN A 381 23.78 16.23 12.44
C GLN A 381 23.06 16.80 11.22
N ASN A 382 23.76 17.09 10.13
CA ASN A 382 23.18 17.66 8.92
C ASN A 382 23.36 16.69 7.75
N PHE A 383 22.25 16.37 7.07
CA PHE A 383 22.22 15.53 5.89
C PHE A 383 21.57 16.30 4.74
N THR A 384 22.35 16.57 3.70
CA THR A 384 21.93 17.34 2.52
C THR A 384 21.65 16.40 1.36
N PHE A 385 20.45 16.50 0.78
CA PHE A 385 20.04 15.76 -0.41
C PHE A 385 19.86 16.75 -1.57
N GLN A 386 20.64 16.57 -2.63
CA GLN A 386 20.46 17.30 -3.89
C GLN A 386 19.47 16.52 -4.77
N ILE A 387 18.44 17.18 -5.27
CA ILE A 387 17.38 16.54 -6.07
C ILE A 387 17.78 16.52 -7.54
N ARG A 388 17.57 15.36 -8.20
CA ARG A 388 17.91 15.19 -9.63
C ARG A 388 17.10 16.13 -10.50
N GLN A 389 17.78 16.83 -11.40
CA GLN A 389 17.17 17.83 -12.30
C GLN A 389 16.24 17.22 -13.35
N ASN A 390 16.37 15.93 -13.64
CA ASN A 390 15.55 15.20 -14.61
C ASN A 390 14.41 14.40 -13.96
N ALA A 391 14.15 14.59 -12.66
CA ALA A 391 12.99 14.00 -12.00
C ALA A 391 11.75 14.87 -12.25
N SER A 392 10.65 14.24 -12.64
CA SER A 392 9.37 14.90 -12.92
C SER A 392 8.20 14.11 -12.37
N PHE A 393 7.13 14.83 -12.01
CA PHE A 393 5.82 14.27 -11.74
C PHE A 393 5.15 13.83 -13.07
N GLN A 394 4.09 13.03 -12.98
CA GLN A 394 3.36 12.49 -14.14
C GLN A 394 2.69 13.55 -15.03
N ASP A 395 2.61 14.81 -14.58
CA ASP A 395 2.13 15.96 -15.35
C ASP A 395 3.28 16.72 -16.05
N GLY A 396 4.51 16.22 -15.95
CA GLY A 396 5.73 16.83 -16.52
C GLY A 396 6.34 17.94 -15.66
N SER A 397 5.74 18.29 -14.52
CA SER A 397 6.35 19.28 -13.61
C SER A 397 7.60 18.73 -12.93
N PRO A 398 8.66 19.54 -12.73
CA PRO A 398 9.90 19.06 -12.12
C PRO A 398 9.72 18.81 -10.61
N VAL A 399 10.38 17.76 -10.09
CA VAL A 399 10.48 17.52 -8.65
C VAL A 399 11.51 18.48 -8.06
N THR A 400 11.14 19.18 -6.98
CA THR A 400 12.00 20.18 -6.34
C THR A 400 12.27 19.85 -4.87
N ALA A 401 13.32 20.46 -4.31
CA ALA A 401 13.59 20.40 -2.87
C ALA A 401 12.46 21.03 -2.03
N TRP A 402 11.64 21.91 -2.62
CA TRP A 402 10.44 22.43 -1.96
C TRP A 402 9.36 21.36 -1.78
N ASP A 403 9.16 20.47 -2.76
CA ASP A 403 8.21 19.35 -2.64
C ASP A 403 8.62 18.40 -1.50
N VAL A 404 9.92 18.20 -1.32
CA VAL A 404 10.46 17.43 -0.18
C VAL A 404 10.19 18.13 1.14
N MET A 405 10.52 19.43 1.26
CA MET A 405 10.24 20.22 2.47
C MET A 405 8.76 20.19 2.82
N TYR A 406 7.90 20.29 1.81
CA TYR A 406 6.45 20.30 1.97
C TYR A 406 5.93 18.96 2.47
N SER A 407 6.35 17.86 1.82
CA SER A 407 5.93 16.50 2.19
C SER A 407 6.33 16.17 3.63
N PHE A 408 7.60 16.42 3.99
CA PHE A 408 8.07 16.18 5.35
C PHE A 408 7.42 17.10 6.39
N THR A 409 7.19 18.37 6.06
CA THR A 409 6.48 19.28 6.97
C THR A 409 5.07 18.78 7.23
N ARG A 410 4.37 18.31 6.19
CA ARG A 410 3.02 17.77 6.31
C ARG A 410 3.00 16.57 7.25
N THR A 411 3.91 15.63 7.05
CA THR A 411 4.08 14.45 7.89
C THR A 411 4.41 14.81 9.34
N LEU A 412 5.33 15.75 9.58
CA LEU A 412 5.67 16.21 10.94
C LEU A 412 4.51 16.91 11.66
N LEU A 413 3.65 17.62 10.92
CA LEU A 413 2.46 18.24 11.50
C LEU A 413 1.37 17.23 11.86
N PHE A 414 1.48 16.00 11.37
CA PHE A 414 0.51 14.93 11.62
C PHE A 414 0.95 13.99 12.76
N ASP A 415 2.13 14.17 13.34
CA ASP A 415 2.74 13.29 14.35
C ASP A 415 1.82 12.90 15.53
N GLY A 416 0.88 13.77 15.93
CA GLY A 416 -0.12 13.53 16.97
C GLY A 416 -1.53 13.16 16.48
N GLY A 417 -1.69 12.74 15.23
CA GLY A 417 -2.99 12.44 14.62
C GLY A 417 -3.71 11.22 15.22
N SER A 418 -5.03 11.15 14.98
CA SER A 418 -5.91 10.07 15.46
C SER A 418 -6.80 9.48 14.34
N PRO A 419 -6.65 8.18 13.99
CA PRO A 419 -5.70 7.20 14.53
C PRO A 419 -4.24 7.62 14.29
N GLY A 420 -3.30 6.97 14.98
CA GLY A 420 -1.89 7.31 14.91
C GLY A 420 -1.37 7.35 13.46
N THR A 421 -0.52 8.34 13.15
CA THR A 421 0.03 8.59 11.81
C THR A 421 1.56 8.43 11.82
N PRO A 422 2.26 8.35 10.67
CA PRO A 422 3.70 8.12 10.61
C PRO A 422 4.59 9.28 11.04
N GLY A 423 4.03 10.47 11.30
CA GLY A 423 4.81 11.68 11.59
C GLY A 423 5.79 11.55 12.75
N TRP A 424 5.46 10.73 13.76
CA TRP A 424 6.31 10.54 14.94
C TRP A 424 7.69 9.95 14.59
N ILE A 425 7.81 9.18 13.50
CA ILE A 425 9.03 8.46 13.11
C ILE A 425 10.16 9.46 12.88
N GLN A 426 9.92 10.51 12.09
CA GLN A 426 10.92 11.54 11.83
C GLN A 426 10.94 12.61 12.93
N ALA A 427 9.78 12.92 13.51
CA ALA A 427 9.62 13.95 14.53
C ALA A 427 10.51 13.70 15.76
N GLN A 428 10.62 12.45 16.23
CA GLN A 428 11.44 12.10 17.39
C GLN A 428 12.94 12.40 17.23
N TYR A 429 13.43 12.53 16.00
CA TYR A 429 14.84 12.82 15.71
C TYR A 429 15.08 14.24 15.20
N LEU A 430 14.10 14.83 14.50
CA LEU A 430 14.19 16.17 13.94
C LEU A 430 13.74 17.25 14.91
N LEU A 431 12.80 16.98 15.81
CA LEU A 431 12.20 18.00 16.68
C LEU A 431 12.73 17.91 18.12
N PRO A 432 12.88 19.05 18.83
CA PRO A 432 13.44 19.08 20.16
C PRO A 432 12.42 18.67 21.24
N GLY A 433 12.83 17.78 22.16
CA GLY A 433 12.04 17.45 23.34
C GLY A 433 10.79 16.63 23.00
N ASP A 434 9.64 17.01 23.56
CA ASP A 434 8.36 16.39 23.24
C ASP A 434 7.92 16.82 21.83
N TYR A 435 7.97 15.92 20.88
CA TYR A 435 7.72 16.22 19.48
C TYR A 435 6.25 16.60 19.21
N PHE A 436 5.31 16.03 19.96
CA PHE A 436 3.88 16.37 19.88
C PHE A 436 3.60 17.85 20.19
N SER A 437 4.44 18.50 21.00
CA SER A 437 4.33 19.93 21.31
C SER A 437 5.35 20.81 20.58
N SER A 438 6.39 20.21 19.99
CA SER A 438 7.48 20.93 19.32
C SER A 438 7.44 20.89 17.79
N ASN A 439 6.42 20.29 17.18
CA ASN A 439 6.06 20.34 15.75
C ASN A 439 5.59 21.73 15.26
N THR A 440 6.30 22.79 15.69
CA THR A 440 5.98 24.19 15.42
C THR A 440 6.62 24.69 14.13
N PHE A 441 6.09 25.79 13.59
CA PHE A 441 6.68 26.49 12.45
C PHE A 441 8.17 26.79 12.63
N TYR A 442 8.58 27.29 13.81
CA TYR A 442 9.98 27.64 14.06
C TYR A 442 10.88 26.40 14.06
N ASN A 443 10.49 25.33 14.78
CA ASN A 443 11.32 24.13 14.86
C ASN A 443 11.39 23.43 13.49
N ILE A 444 10.26 23.21 12.82
CA ILE A 444 10.25 22.56 11.50
C ILE A 444 11.10 23.33 10.48
N THR A 445 10.97 24.66 10.40
CA THR A 445 11.71 25.47 9.40
C THR A 445 13.18 25.73 9.76
N ASN A 446 13.59 25.49 11.01
CA ASN A 446 15.02 25.47 11.36
C ASN A 446 15.63 24.07 11.20
N ASN A 447 14.83 23.02 11.38
CA ASN A 447 15.29 21.64 11.30
C ASN A 447 15.27 21.08 9.87
N MET A 448 14.66 21.79 8.92
CA MET A 448 14.76 21.49 7.49
C MET A 448 14.94 22.77 6.68
N THR A 449 15.97 22.81 5.83
CA THR A 449 16.29 23.99 5.01
C THR A 449 16.42 23.66 3.54
N VAL A 450 15.79 24.47 2.68
CA VAL A 450 15.85 24.34 1.22
C VAL A 450 16.82 25.37 0.64
N ASN A 451 17.65 24.93 -0.31
CA ASN A 451 18.43 25.79 -1.18
C ASN A 451 17.94 25.64 -2.62
N ASN A 452 17.21 26.65 -3.10
CA ASN A 452 16.65 26.66 -4.46
C ASN A 452 17.73 26.72 -5.55
N ASN A 453 18.89 27.31 -5.29
CA ASN A 453 19.95 27.44 -6.30
C ASN A 453 20.58 26.09 -6.63
N THR A 454 20.71 25.21 -5.64
CA THR A 454 21.27 23.86 -5.78
C THR A 454 20.19 22.77 -5.87
N ASN A 455 18.91 23.16 -5.83
CA ASN A 455 17.76 22.26 -5.70
C ASN A 455 17.99 21.18 -4.63
N SER A 456 18.35 21.59 -3.41
CA SER A 456 18.71 20.68 -2.34
C SER A 456 17.98 20.99 -1.04
N ILE A 457 17.73 19.95 -0.24
CA ILE A 457 17.20 20.06 1.12
C ILE A 457 18.24 19.56 2.12
N THR A 458 18.34 20.19 3.29
CA THR A 458 19.16 19.72 4.41
C THR A 458 18.28 19.45 5.62
N PHE A 459 18.38 18.24 6.16
CA PHE A 459 17.78 17.86 7.45
C PHE A 459 18.79 18.10 8.56
N HIS A 460 18.38 18.79 9.62
CA HIS A 460 19.19 19.11 10.79
C HIS A 460 18.65 18.33 12.00
N PHE A 461 19.33 17.27 12.40
CA PHE A 461 18.94 16.42 13.52
C PHE A 461 19.37 17.02 14.87
N GLN A 462 18.59 16.72 15.91
CA GLN A 462 18.85 17.21 17.26
C GLN A 462 20.16 16.66 17.86
N ASN A 463 20.58 15.47 17.42
CA ASN A 463 21.79 14.79 17.87
C ASN A 463 22.56 14.22 16.67
N SER A 464 23.83 13.83 16.87
CA SER A 464 24.59 13.10 15.85
C SER A 464 23.91 11.77 15.54
N MET A 465 23.64 11.51 14.26
CA MET A 465 22.89 10.34 13.81
C MET A 465 23.76 9.37 13.00
N PRO A 466 23.63 8.05 13.22
CA PRO A 466 24.15 7.06 12.28
C PRO A 466 23.49 7.23 10.90
N ALA A 467 24.29 7.24 9.83
CA ALA A 467 23.75 7.44 8.47
C ALA A 467 22.71 6.37 8.08
N ALA A 468 22.91 5.11 8.50
CA ALA A 468 21.95 4.03 8.26
C ALA A 468 20.58 4.35 8.88
N LEU A 469 20.53 4.82 10.13
CA LEU A 469 19.28 5.21 10.79
C LEU A 469 18.61 6.38 10.04
N VAL A 470 19.37 7.41 9.66
CA VAL A 470 18.83 8.53 8.88
C VAL A 470 18.20 8.05 7.58
N PHE A 471 18.87 7.17 6.83
CA PHE A 471 18.32 6.71 5.55
C PHE A 471 17.07 5.85 5.74
N GLN A 472 17.04 5.00 6.78
CA GLN A 472 15.88 4.18 7.10
C GLN A 472 14.65 5.01 7.52
N ILE A 473 14.81 6.06 8.34
CA ILE A 473 13.67 6.92 8.73
C ILE A 473 13.23 7.88 7.62
N LEU A 474 14.01 8.01 6.54
CA LEU A 474 13.65 8.79 5.35
C LEU A 474 13.11 7.89 4.21
N GLU A 475 13.17 6.57 4.37
CA GLU A 475 12.63 5.54 3.46
C GLU A 475 11.63 4.66 4.22
N THR A 476 10.54 5.29 4.68
CA THR A 476 9.49 4.66 5.47
C THR A 476 8.17 5.41 5.24
N SER A 477 7.14 5.05 5.98
CA SER A 477 5.87 5.74 5.99
C SER A 477 6.02 7.25 6.19
N GLY A 478 5.14 8.04 5.58
CA GLY A 478 5.16 9.49 5.72
C GLY A 478 6.15 10.20 4.79
N THR A 479 7.05 9.50 4.10
CA THR A 479 8.17 10.16 3.39
C THR A 479 8.11 10.09 1.86
N TRP A 480 7.06 9.52 1.26
CA TRP A 480 6.88 9.59 -0.19
C TRP A 480 6.71 11.05 -0.64
N ILE A 481 7.49 11.45 -1.66
CA ILE A 481 7.51 12.85 -2.08
C ILE A 481 6.30 13.17 -2.96
N THR A 482 5.51 14.14 -2.49
CA THR A 482 4.29 14.62 -3.15
C THR A 482 4.47 16.07 -3.61
N SER A 483 3.87 16.43 -4.75
CA SER A 483 3.92 17.80 -5.27
C SER A 483 3.20 18.77 -4.34
N ALA A 484 3.91 19.80 -3.89
CA ALA A 484 3.35 20.85 -3.04
C ALA A 484 2.20 21.59 -3.77
N LYS A 485 2.40 21.90 -5.05
CA LYS A 485 1.38 22.58 -5.87
C LYS A 485 0.13 21.73 -6.06
N TRP A 486 0.30 20.42 -6.22
CA TRP A 486 -0.83 19.51 -6.36
C TRP A 486 -1.63 19.39 -5.05
N LEU A 487 -0.95 19.31 -3.90
CA LEU A 487 -1.61 19.35 -2.59
C LEU A 487 -2.39 20.65 -2.39
N GLU A 488 -1.79 21.80 -2.73
CA GLU A 488 -2.44 23.11 -2.66
C GLU A 488 -3.68 23.19 -3.56
N ALA A 489 -3.59 22.69 -4.79
CA ALA A 489 -4.69 22.70 -5.75
C ALA A 489 -5.89 21.84 -5.31
N HIS A 490 -5.65 20.80 -4.50
CA HIS A 490 -6.69 19.86 -4.06
C HIS A 490 -7.08 20.03 -2.58
N GLY A 491 -6.86 21.22 -2.01
CA GLY A 491 -7.35 21.58 -0.68
C GLY A 491 -6.55 21.00 0.48
N ALA A 492 -5.40 20.37 0.22
CA ALA A 492 -4.45 19.92 1.24
C ALA A 492 -3.30 20.94 1.44
N GLY A 493 -3.53 22.21 1.10
CA GLY A 493 -2.53 23.27 1.18
C GLY A 493 -2.18 23.72 2.60
N ILE A 494 -0.88 23.82 2.92
CA ILE A 494 -0.34 24.35 4.17
C ILE A 494 -0.06 25.85 4.03
N LYS A 495 -0.61 26.66 4.93
CA LYS A 495 -0.19 28.07 5.06
C LYS A 495 1.11 28.14 5.84
N TRP A 496 2.18 28.65 5.22
CA TRP A 496 3.53 28.71 5.81
C TRP A 496 3.67 29.83 6.86
N SER A 497 3.02 29.67 8.01
CA SER A 497 3.13 30.57 9.17
C SER A 497 2.87 29.81 10.48
N PRO A 498 3.23 30.37 11.66
CA PRO A 498 2.94 29.75 12.94
C PRO A 498 1.47 29.34 13.12
N GLN A 499 0.53 30.23 12.76
CA GLN A 499 -0.91 29.93 12.84
C GLN A 499 -1.34 28.92 11.76
N GLY A 500 -0.74 28.97 10.57
CA GLY A 500 -1.07 28.05 9.50
C GLY A 500 -0.72 26.60 9.84
N PHE A 501 0.46 26.37 10.42
CA PHE A 501 0.88 25.04 10.89
C PHE A 501 -0.03 24.52 11.99
N LYS A 502 -0.31 25.36 13.00
CA LYS A 502 -1.23 25.01 14.09
C LYS A 502 -2.64 24.64 13.58
N ASN A 503 -3.16 25.37 12.60
CA ASN A 503 -4.47 25.04 12.01
C ASN A 503 -4.41 23.71 11.25
N TYR A 504 -3.31 23.45 10.54
CA TYR A 504 -3.15 22.29 9.69
C TYR A 504 -3.08 20.98 10.48
N GLN A 505 -2.57 20.99 11.71
CA GLN A 505 -2.51 19.80 12.60
C GLN A 505 -3.86 19.10 12.76
N SER A 506 -4.98 19.84 12.73
CA SER A 506 -6.33 19.24 12.81
C SER A 506 -6.69 18.33 11.63
N GLN A 507 -5.98 18.43 10.49
CA GLN A 507 -6.16 17.53 9.35
C GLN A 507 -5.51 16.15 9.57
N ALA A 508 -4.81 15.94 10.69
CA ALA A 508 -4.25 14.65 11.09
C ALA A 508 -5.28 13.71 11.75
N ASP A 509 -6.49 14.21 12.02
CA ASP A 509 -7.58 13.43 12.59
C ASP A 509 -8.47 12.87 11.48
N SER A 510 -8.85 11.59 11.59
CA SER A 510 -9.65 10.87 10.59
C SER A 510 -10.95 11.56 10.16
N GLY A 511 -11.58 12.33 11.04
CA GLY A 511 -12.77 13.11 10.68
C GLY A 511 -12.50 14.29 9.75
N ASN A 512 -11.25 14.67 9.55
CA ASN A 512 -10.80 15.85 8.80
C ASN A 512 -9.86 15.51 7.64
N TYR A 513 -9.66 14.23 7.32
CA TYR A 513 -8.80 13.80 6.23
C TYR A 513 -9.25 14.37 4.88
N ASN A 514 -8.28 14.68 4.03
CA ASN A 514 -8.56 15.17 2.68
C ASN A 514 -8.91 13.98 1.77
N GLN A 515 -10.21 13.82 1.53
CA GLN A 515 -10.79 12.73 0.74
C GLN A 515 -10.21 12.60 -0.69
N TYR A 516 -9.76 13.70 -1.29
CA TYR A 516 -9.14 13.66 -2.61
C TYR A 516 -7.75 13.02 -2.54
N VAL A 517 -6.91 13.49 -1.61
CA VAL A 517 -5.54 12.98 -1.43
C VAL A 517 -5.53 11.53 -0.94
N GLU A 518 -6.55 11.12 -0.18
CA GLU A 518 -6.72 9.71 0.24
C GLU A 518 -6.90 8.73 -0.92
N ASN A 519 -7.25 9.19 -2.12
CA ASN A 519 -7.59 8.34 -3.25
C ASN A 519 -6.87 8.71 -4.56
N HIS A 520 -5.94 9.66 -4.52
CA HIS A 520 -5.24 10.12 -5.71
C HIS A 520 -3.76 10.33 -5.43
N VAL A 521 -2.94 10.05 -6.44
CA VAL A 521 -1.49 10.27 -6.39
C VAL A 521 -1.09 11.03 -7.65
N LEU A 522 -0.28 12.08 -7.51
CA LEU A 522 0.48 12.64 -8.62
C LEU A 522 1.83 11.93 -8.69
N ALA A 523 1.91 10.90 -9.53
CA ALA A 523 3.01 9.95 -9.52
C ALA A 523 4.36 10.58 -9.88
N THR A 524 5.41 10.19 -9.14
CA THR A 524 6.83 10.39 -9.50
C THR A 524 7.52 9.07 -9.82
N GLY A 525 6.90 7.95 -9.44
CA GLY A 525 7.43 6.60 -9.56
C GLY A 525 7.29 5.98 -10.95
N PRO A 526 7.72 4.70 -11.08
CA PRO A 526 7.75 3.97 -12.35
C PRO A 526 6.38 3.72 -12.95
N TYR A 527 5.32 3.63 -12.13
CA TYR A 527 3.94 3.55 -12.58
C TYR A 527 3.16 4.80 -12.17
N LYS A 528 2.00 5.00 -12.80
CA LYS A 528 0.97 5.94 -12.40
C LYS A 528 -0.35 5.20 -12.29
N ILE A 529 -1.27 5.71 -11.48
CA ILE A 529 -2.61 5.15 -11.37
C ILE A 529 -3.34 5.42 -12.68
N ALA A 530 -3.76 4.35 -13.36
CA ALA A 530 -4.68 4.43 -14.48
C ALA A 530 -6.09 4.67 -13.95
N TYR A 531 -6.48 3.90 -12.93
CA TYR A 531 -7.76 4.03 -12.26
C TYR A 531 -7.84 3.25 -10.95
N ILE A 532 -8.90 3.54 -10.19
CA ILE A 532 -9.29 2.82 -8.97
C ILE A 532 -10.77 2.44 -9.05
N SER A 533 -11.08 1.17 -8.83
CA SER A 533 -12.42 0.72 -8.48
C SER A 533 -12.45 0.50 -6.96
N PRO A 534 -13.20 1.32 -6.19
CA PRO A 534 -13.19 1.28 -4.73
C PRO A 534 -13.41 -0.12 -4.18
N SER A 535 -12.57 -0.51 -3.22
CA SER A 535 -12.52 -1.83 -2.57
C SER A 535 -12.31 -3.03 -3.50
N SER A 536 -12.21 -2.82 -4.80
CA SER A 536 -12.29 -3.84 -5.84
C SER A 536 -10.95 -4.07 -6.52
N GLN A 537 -10.38 -3.01 -7.08
CA GLN A 537 -9.23 -3.11 -7.96
C GLN A 537 -8.51 -1.77 -8.09
N VAL A 538 -7.19 -1.80 -8.17
CA VAL A 538 -6.36 -0.67 -8.59
C VAL A 538 -5.59 -1.08 -9.83
N VAL A 539 -5.64 -0.25 -10.88
CA VAL A 539 -4.85 -0.47 -12.09
C VAL A 539 -3.80 0.60 -12.24
N LEU A 540 -2.57 0.16 -12.40
CA LEU A 540 -1.40 0.98 -12.62
C LEU A 540 -0.95 0.83 -14.07
N VAL A 541 -0.48 1.90 -14.69
CA VAL A 541 0.17 1.87 -16.00
C VAL A 541 1.54 2.52 -15.93
N ALA A 542 2.48 2.08 -16.78
CA ALA A 542 3.83 2.60 -16.81
C ALA A 542 3.79 4.13 -16.98
N ASN A 543 4.55 4.83 -16.14
CA ASN A 543 4.63 6.27 -16.16
C ASN A 543 5.61 6.72 -17.24
N PRO A 544 5.16 7.35 -18.35
CA PRO A 544 6.06 7.77 -19.42
C PRO A 544 7.04 8.87 -18.97
N GLU A 545 6.65 9.67 -17.98
CA GLU A 545 7.47 10.76 -17.42
C GLU A 545 8.53 10.25 -16.43
N PHE A 546 8.45 8.97 -16.01
CA PHE A 546 9.42 8.41 -15.09
C PHE A 546 10.81 8.36 -15.71
N THR A 547 11.78 8.91 -14.98
CA THR A 547 13.19 8.93 -15.36
C THR A 547 14.02 8.16 -14.35
N SER A 548 14.41 6.94 -14.76
CA SER A 548 15.21 6.01 -13.98
C SER A 548 16.50 6.68 -13.43
N PRO A 549 16.75 6.62 -12.10
CA PRO A 549 17.98 7.13 -11.50
C PRO A 549 19.21 6.24 -11.81
N GLY A 550 18.98 5.00 -12.22
CA GLY A 550 20.03 4.03 -12.54
C GLY A 550 19.47 2.63 -12.76
N SER A 551 20.34 1.68 -13.11
CA SER A 551 19.93 0.29 -13.41
C SER A 551 19.28 -0.45 -12.23
N TRP A 552 19.39 0.09 -11.01
CA TRP A 552 18.75 -0.45 -9.80
C TRP A 552 17.29 -0.05 -9.63
N ASP A 553 16.79 0.96 -10.36
CA ASP A 553 15.38 1.38 -10.38
C ASP A 553 14.97 1.64 -11.84
N PRO A 554 14.80 0.56 -12.63
CA PRO A 554 14.63 0.62 -14.07
C PRO A 554 13.21 1.07 -14.46
N LYS A 555 13.05 1.52 -15.70
CA LYS A 555 11.71 1.70 -16.27
C LYS A 555 10.96 0.36 -16.31
N PRO A 556 9.64 0.34 -16.07
CA PRO A 556 8.84 -0.87 -16.18
C PRO A 556 9.00 -1.58 -17.52
N LYS A 557 9.05 -2.91 -17.47
CA LYS A 557 8.95 -3.78 -18.66
C LYS A 557 7.53 -4.27 -18.89
N ILE A 558 6.72 -4.32 -17.83
CA ILE A 558 5.29 -4.58 -17.88
C ILE A 558 4.59 -3.22 -17.90
N HIS A 559 3.67 -3.01 -18.84
CA HIS A 559 3.02 -1.70 -19.02
C HIS A 559 1.87 -1.49 -18.06
N GLU A 560 1.13 -2.53 -17.69
CA GLU A 560 -0.10 -2.45 -16.93
C GLU A 560 -0.07 -3.48 -15.80
N ILE A 561 -0.40 -3.04 -14.60
CA ILE A 561 -0.53 -3.87 -13.41
C ILE A 561 -1.96 -3.76 -12.93
N VAL A 562 -2.60 -4.90 -12.70
CA VAL A 562 -3.94 -4.99 -12.18
C VAL A 562 -3.88 -5.59 -10.79
N ILE A 563 -4.17 -4.81 -9.76
CA ILE A 563 -4.21 -5.27 -8.37
C ILE A 563 -5.67 -5.50 -8.03
N ASN A 564 -6.09 -6.76 -7.86
CA ASN A 564 -7.45 -7.11 -7.46
C ASN A 564 -7.51 -7.34 -5.95
N TYR A 565 -8.58 -6.88 -5.33
CA TYR A 565 -8.91 -7.17 -3.94
C TYR A 565 -10.02 -8.21 -3.91
N ILE A 566 -9.71 -9.40 -3.41
CA ILE A 566 -10.60 -10.56 -3.41
C ILE A 566 -10.94 -11.02 -2.00
N ASN A 567 -12.09 -11.68 -1.86
CA ASN A 567 -12.70 -11.97 -0.56
C ASN A 567 -12.22 -13.28 0.07
N SER A 568 -11.54 -14.17 -0.67
CA SER A 568 -11.14 -15.48 -0.13
C SER A 568 -9.91 -16.10 -0.80
N PRO A 569 -9.16 -16.94 -0.06
CA PRO A 569 -8.08 -17.75 -0.62
C PRO A 569 -8.51 -18.69 -1.76
N SER A 570 -9.73 -19.22 -1.71
CA SER A 570 -10.24 -20.10 -2.77
C SER A 570 -10.43 -19.39 -4.10
N GLN A 571 -10.85 -18.11 -4.08
CA GLN A 571 -10.89 -17.28 -5.29
C GLN A 571 -9.49 -17.07 -5.86
N ALA A 572 -8.51 -16.75 -5.00
CA ALA A 572 -7.10 -16.58 -5.38
C ALA A 572 -6.55 -17.82 -6.09
N TYR A 573 -6.75 -18.99 -5.47
CA TYR A 573 -6.34 -20.28 -6.03
C TYR A 573 -6.95 -20.52 -7.42
N LEU A 574 -8.24 -20.29 -7.60
CA LEU A 574 -8.92 -20.49 -8.89
C LEU A 574 -8.45 -19.52 -9.96
N ALA A 575 -8.22 -18.25 -9.60
CA ALA A 575 -7.71 -17.23 -10.52
C ALA A 575 -6.30 -17.58 -11.01
N VAL A 576 -5.40 -17.98 -10.12
CA VAL A 576 -4.05 -18.41 -10.52
C VAL A 576 -4.08 -19.72 -11.30
N LYS A 577 -4.87 -20.71 -10.87
CA LYS A 577 -4.99 -22.00 -11.56
C LYS A 577 -5.49 -21.87 -12.99
N SER A 578 -6.39 -20.93 -13.24
CA SER A 578 -6.92 -20.66 -14.58
C SER A 578 -6.02 -19.76 -15.43
N GLY A 579 -4.98 -19.16 -14.84
CA GLY A 579 -4.10 -18.18 -15.48
C GLY A 579 -4.66 -16.76 -15.52
N GLN A 580 -5.82 -16.51 -14.89
CA GLN A 580 -6.42 -15.17 -14.77
C GLN A 580 -5.54 -14.22 -13.95
N ALA A 581 -4.94 -14.73 -12.87
CA ALA A 581 -3.96 -13.99 -12.06
C ALA A 581 -2.54 -14.55 -12.29
N GLN A 582 -1.55 -13.67 -12.28
CA GLN A 582 -0.13 -14.03 -12.38
C GLN A 582 0.62 -13.89 -11.05
N GLY A 583 0.01 -13.27 -10.04
CA GLY A 583 0.54 -13.22 -8.67
C GLY A 583 -0.59 -13.29 -7.65
N THR A 584 -0.32 -13.91 -6.50
CA THR A 584 -1.17 -13.85 -5.31
C THR A 584 -0.39 -14.21 -4.05
N SER A 585 -1.04 -14.14 -2.89
CA SER A 585 -0.56 -14.69 -1.62
C SER A 585 -1.69 -15.52 -0.99
N ILE A 586 -1.49 -16.84 -0.92
CA ILE A 586 -2.43 -17.77 -0.30
C ILE A 586 -1.99 -18.02 1.16
N PRO A 587 -2.88 -17.86 2.16
CA PRO A 587 -2.56 -18.13 3.55
C PRO A 587 -2.03 -19.54 3.78
N THR A 588 -1.12 -19.69 4.75
CA THR A 588 -0.47 -20.97 5.09
C THR A 588 -1.47 -22.07 5.50
N ALA A 589 -2.64 -21.69 6.05
CA ALA A 589 -3.74 -22.62 6.32
C ALA A 589 -4.27 -23.35 5.08
N ASN A 590 -4.06 -22.78 3.88
CA ASN A 590 -4.47 -23.30 2.58
C ASN A 590 -3.29 -23.87 1.77
N TRP A 591 -2.19 -24.27 2.43
CA TRP A 591 -0.96 -24.68 1.71
C TRP A 591 -1.13 -25.86 0.74
N ASN A 592 -2.12 -26.73 0.94
CA ASN A 592 -2.45 -27.77 -0.03
C ASN A 592 -2.81 -27.20 -1.41
N ASP A 593 -3.48 -26.04 -1.45
CA ASP A 593 -3.81 -25.33 -2.69
C ASP A 593 -2.53 -24.81 -3.37
N VAL A 594 -1.59 -24.27 -2.59
CA VAL A 594 -0.28 -23.82 -3.07
C VAL A 594 0.53 -24.98 -3.65
N GLN A 595 0.60 -26.11 -2.94
CA GLN A 595 1.25 -27.32 -3.46
C GLN A 595 0.60 -27.81 -4.75
N ALA A 596 -0.73 -27.74 -4.86
CA ALA A 596 -1.44 -28.10 -6.08
C ALA A 596 -1.08 -27.18 -7.26
N LEU A 597 -0.99 -25.87 -7.05
CA LEU A 597 -0.55 -24.90 -8.08
C LEU A 597 0.88 -25.16 -8.54
N ASN A 598 1.79 -25.46 -7.60
CA ASN A 598 3.17 -25.77 -7.89
C ASN A 598 3.31 -27.07 -8.69
N ASN A 599 2.61 -28.12 -8.26
CA ASN A 599 2.63 -29.43 -8.91
C ASN A 599 2.02 -29.40 -10.32
N SER A 600 1.00 -28.55 -10.56
CA SER A 600 0.43 -28.37 -11.90
C SER A 600 1.26 -27.44 -12.79
N GLY A 601 2.28 -26.78 -12.24
CA GLY A 601 3.06 -25.75 -12.94
C GLY A 601 2.27 -24.46 -13.22
N ALA A 602 1.19 -24.20 -12.49
CA ALA A 602 0.39 -22.97 -12.65
C ALA A 602 1.05 -21.76 -11.98
N ALA A 603 1.71 -21.96 -10.83
CA ALA A 603 2.48 -20.94 -10.14
C ALA A 603 3.62 -21.56 -9.32
N LYS A 604 4.63 -20.75 -8.99
CA LYS A 604 5.72 -21.13 -8.10
C LYS A 604 5.61 -20.36 -6.77
N PRO A 605 5.75 -21.04 -5.62
CA PRO A 605 5.80 -20.37 -4.33
C PRO A 605 7.20 -19.77 -4.08
N TYR A 606 7.23 -18.54 -3.58
CA TYR A 606 8.43 -17.82 -3.16
C TYR A 606 8.26 -17.38 -1.71
N GLY A 607 9.25 -17.69 -0.86
CA GLY A 607 9.26 -17.33 0.56
C GLY A 607 10.20 -16.17 0.81
N TYR A 608 9.74 -15.18 1.58
CA TYR A 608 10.45 -13.94 1.87
C TYR A 608 10.66 -13.80 3.37
N PRO A 609 11.89 -13.48 3.82
CA PRO A 609 12.12 -13.11 5.21
C PRO A 609 11.20 -11.96 5.61
N SER A 610 10.65 -12.01 6.81
CA SER A 610 9.92 -10.89 7.42
C SER A 610 10.57 -10.52 8.75
N LEU A 611 10.46 -9.25 9.12
CA LEU A 611 10.81 -8.79 10.46
C LEU A 611 9.64 -8.98 11.45
N GLY A 612 8.46 -9.38 10.96
CA GLY A 612 7.28 -9.69 11.77
C GLY A 612 7.54 -10.77 12.82
N ILE A 613 7.33 -10.44 14.09
CA ILE A 613 7.45 -11.36 15.23
C ILE A 613 6.18 -11.39 16.07
N TRP A 614 5.91 -12.58 16.63
CA TRP A 614 4.78 -12.84 17.52
C TRP A 614 5.26 -13.41 18.85
N TRP A 615 4.68 -12.95 19.95
CA TRP A 615 4.99 -13.42 21.30
C TRP A 615 3.79 -13.33 22.24
N TYR A 616 3.83 -14.05 23.37
CA TYR A 616 2.96 -13.76 24.51
C TYR A 616 3.67 -12.83 25.49
N ALA A 617 3.00 -11.76 25.90
CA ALA A 617 3.43 -10.85 26.95
C ALA A 617 2.85 -11.27 28.31
N PHE A 618 3.54 -10.90 29.38
CA PHE A 618 3.06 -11.04 30.76
C PHE A 618 2.73 -9.68 31.35
N ASN A 619 1.56 -9.56 31.98
CA ASN A 619 1.19 -8.37 32.72
C ASN A 619 1.58 -8.49 34.20
N ALA A 620 2.54 -7.68 34.64
CA ALA A 620 3.02 -7.69 36.01
C ALA A 620 1.98 -7.17 37.02
N ASN A 621 0.96 -6.44 36.58
CA ASN A 621 -0.09 -5.84 37.40
C ASN A 621 -1.47 -6.02 36.76
N VAL A 622 -2.02 -7.22 36.89
CA VAL A 622 -3.32 -7.54 36.29
C VAL A 622 -4.45 -6.82 37.03
N ASN A 623 -5.26 -6.07 36.30
CA ASN A 623 -6.54 -5.54 36.79
C ASN A 623 -7.56 -6.68 36.95
N THR A 624 -7.42 -7.43 38.04
CA THR A 624 -8.26 -8.59 38.35
C THR A 624 -9.72 -8.22 38.59
N THR A 625 -10.01 -6.97 38.96
CA THR A 625 -11.40 -6.50 39.13
C THR A 625 -12.11 -6.43 37.80
N MET A 626 -11.51 -5.79 36.79
CA MET A 626 -12.06 -5.74 35.44
C MET A 626 -12.10 -7.14 34.82
N LEU A 627 -11.02 -7.91 34.97
CA LEU A 627 -10.96 -9.29 34.48
C LEU A 627 -12.12 -10.13 35.00
N THR A 628 -12.34 -10.17 36.32
CA THR A 628 -13.34 -11.06 36.92
C THR A 628 -14.78 -10.55 36.84
N LYS A 629 -15.00 -9.23 36.79
CA LYS A 629 -16.36 -8.67 36.74
C LYS A 629 -16.89 -8.52 35.32
N ASN A 630 -16.02 -8.28 34.34
CA ASN A 630 -16.43 -7.86 33.00
C ASN A 630 -16.02 -8.84 31.90
N ILE A 631 -15.01 -9.70 32.12
CA ILE A 631 -14.42 -10.51 31.04
C ILE A 631 -14.54 -12.02 31.34
N ASP A 632 -13.88 -12.52 32.38
CA ASP A 632 -13.92 -13.94 32.80
C ASP A 632 -14.17 -14.07 34.30
N SER A 633 -15.44 -14.35 34.67
CA SER A 633 -15.87 -14.58 36.06
C SER A 633 -15.22 -15.78 36.77
N GLN A 634 -14.59 -16.69 36.01
CA GLN A 634 -13.90 -17.87 36.53
C GLN A 634 -12.40 -17.63 36.72
N ALA A 635 -11.85 -16.52 36.22
CA ALA A 635 -10.46 -16.15 36.44
C ALA A 635 -10.16 -16.02 37.93
N ASN A 636 -9.03 -16.56 38.38
CA ASN A 636 -8.65 -16.56 39.78
C ASN A 636 -7.13 -16.64 39.92
N MET A 637 -6.50 -15.52 40.26
CA MET A 637 -5.05 -15.41 40.44
C MET A 637 -4.71 -14.17 41.28
N PRO A 638 -3.53 -14.12 41.94
CA PRO A 638 -2.97 -12.87 42.46
C PRO A 638 -2.76 -11.86 41.31
N SER A 639 -3.07 -10.58 41.53
CA SER A 639 -2.90 -9.55 40.48
C SER A 639 -1.45 -9.36 40.04
N ASN A 640 -0.49 -9.58 40.94
CA ASN A 640 0.93 -9.42 40.73
C ASN A 640 1.68 -10.75 40.52
N LEU A 641 0.98 -11.79 40.07
CA LEU A 641 1.57 -13.13 39.87
C LEU A 641 2.81 -13.11 38.97
N PHE A 642 2.80 -12.28 37.92
CA PHE A 642 3.91 -12.18 36.96
C PHE A 642 5.01 -11.20 37.36
N SER A 643 4.93 -10.59 38.55
CA SER A 643 6.09 -9.89 39.14
C SER A 643 7.19 -10.87 39.58
N ASP A 644 6.89 -12.17 39.69
CA ASP A 644 7.87 -13.20 39.97
C ASP A 644 8.48 -13.79 38.68
N LEU A 645 9.80 -13.61 38.52
CA LEU A 645 10.58 -14.15 37.39
C LEU A 645 10.49 -15.67 37.24
N ASN A 646 10.44 -16.44 38.33
CA ASN A 646 10.33 -17.89 38.28
C ASN A 646 8.95 -18.34 37.79
N VAL A 647 7.88 -17.60 38.06
CA VAL A 647 6.56 -17.88 37.48
C VAL A 647 6.60 -17.69 35.97
N ARG A 648 7.18 -16.58 35.49
CA ARG A 648 7.35 -16.33 34.04
C ARG A 648 8.18 -17.43 33.39
N LYS A 649 9.33 -17.78 33.97
CA LYS A 649 10.17 -18.91 33.51
C LYS A 649 9.42 -20.24 33.50
N ALA A 650 8.66 -20.56 34.53
CA ALA A 650 7.89 -21.81 34.57
C ALA A 650 6.94 -21.94 33.38
N LEU A 651 6.27 -20.85 33.01
CA LEU A 651 5.34 -20.80 31.88
C LEU A 651 6.06 -20.80 30.53
N SER A 652 7.15 -20.04 30.38
CA SER A 652 7.95 -20.00 29.15
C SER A 652 8.60 -21.35 28.83
N TYR A 653 9.18 -22.04 29.82
CA TYR A 653 9.78 -23.36 29.62
C TYR A 653 8.74 -24.48 29.43
N ALA A 654 7.47 -24.22 29.72
CA ALA A 654 6.36 -25.14 29.43
C ALA A 654 5.78 -24.97 28.02
N PHE A 655 6.13 -23.88 27.30
CA PHE A 655 5.71 -23.65 25.93
C PHE A 655 6.59 -24.44 24.94
N ASN A 656 5.96 -25.14 24.01
CA ASN A 656 6.65 -25.97 23.00
C ASN A 656 6.67 -25.27 21.63
N ASP A 657 7.65 -24.38 21.45
CA ASP A 657 7.87 -23.61 20.22
C ASP A 657 8.11 -24.53 19.01
N GLN A 658 8.85 -25.62 19.19
CA GLN A 658 9.09 -26.58 18.11
C GLN A 658 7.82 -27.31 17.68
N TYR A 659 6.91 -27.62 18.60
CA TYR A 659 5.62 -28.19 18.23
C TYR A 659 4.78 -27.17 17.44
N TYR A 660 4.75 -25.91 17.89
CA TYR A 660 4.08 -24.82 17.17
C TYR A 660 4.59 -24.71 15.73
N LEU A 661 5.90 -24.54 15.54
CA LEU A 661 6.51 -24.36 14.22
C LEU A 661 6.29 -25.58 13.33
N ASN A 662 6.44 -26.79 13.86
CA ASN A 662 6.42 -28.00 13.04
C ASN A 662 5.02 -28.48 12.66
N TYR A 663 4.04 -28.33 13.55
CA TYR A 663 2.72 -28.93 13.40
C TYR A 663 1.59 -27.91 13.27
N GLU A 664 1.58 -26.84 14.07
CA GLU A 664 0.54 -25.82 13.99
C GLU A 664 0.76 -24.89 12.79
N LEU A 665 2.00 -24.45 12.60
CA LEU A 665 2.41 -23.69 11.41
C LEU A 665 2.71 -24.62 10.22
N GLY A 666 2.99 -25.89 10.48
CA GLY A 666 3.13 -26.93 9.46
C GLY A 666 4.51 -27.07 8.82
N ASN A 667 5.59 -26.55 9.43
CA ASN A 667 6.92 -26.60 8.81
C ASN A 667 7.37 -28.03 8.46
N SER A 668 7.12 -28.97 9.37
CA SER A 668 7.48 -30.39 9.17
C SER A 668 6.44 -31.13 8.33
N ILE A 669 5.17 -30.71 8.36
CA ILE A 669 4.07 -31.31 7.60
C ILE A 669 4.26 -31.05 6.09
N TYR A 670 4.59 -29.81 5.73
CA TYR A 670 4.69 -29.39 4.32
C TYR A 670 6.13 -29.30 3.80
N HIS A 671 7.12 -29.66 4.61
CA HIS A 671 8.54 -29.53 4.29
C HIS A 671 8.93 -28.13 3.79
N THR A 672 8.30 -27.11 4.38
CA THR A 672 8.37 -25.71 3.97
C THR A 672 8.57 -24.85 5.21
N LYS A 673 9.32 -23.76 5.13
CA LYS A 673 9.60 -22.91 6.29
C LYS A 673 8.67 -21.69 6.30
N PHE A 674 7.57 -21.76 7.05
CA PHE A 674 6.61 -20.66 7.22
C PHE A 674 7.01 -19.68 8.33
N GLY A 675 7.90 -20.12 9.21
CA GLY A 675 8.41 -19.31 10.31
C GLY A 675 9.60 -19.98 10.99
N GLN A 676 10.22 -19.24 11.90
CA GLN A 676 11.39 -19.69 12.65
C GLN A 676 11.37 -19.24 14.11
N SER A 677 12.10 -19.97 14.96
CA SER A 677 12.35 -19.55 16.34
C SER A 677 13.16 -18.26 16.36
N PHE A 678 12.81 -17.38 17.28
CA PHE A 678 13.57 -16.16 17.60
C PHE A 678 13.62 -15.99 19.13
N ALA A 679 14.47 -15.08 19.59
CA ALA A 679 14.52 -14.71 21.01
C ALA A 679 14.96 -13.25 21.14
N GLY A 680 14.44 -12.59 22.17
CA GLY A 680 14.65 -11.17 22.38
C GLY A 680 13.70 -10.32 21.55
N ALA A 681 14.08 -9.05 21.35
CA ALA A 681 13.33 -8.09 20.56
C ALA A 681 13.95 -7.86 19.18
N LEU A 682 15.15 -8.38 18.86
CA LEU A 682 15.80 -8.15 17.57
C LEU A 682 15.70 -9.38 16.66
N PRO A 683 14.72 -9.45 15.73
CA PRO A 683 14.52 -10.59 14.84
C PRO A 683 15.62 -10.73 13.78
N ALA A 684 15.74 -11.92 13.17
CA ALA A 684 16.72 -12.14 12.12
C ALA A 684 16.46 -11.18 10.93
N GLY A 685 17.53 -10.57 10.41
CA GLY A 685 17.44 -9.52 9.39
C GLY A 685 17.49 -8.09 9.95
N MET A 686 17.15 -7.90 11.23
CA MET A 686 17.34 -6.64 11.93
C MET A 686 18.83 -6.35 12.13
N LEU A 687 19.22 -5.08 12.05
CA LEU A 687 20.59 -4.69 12.38
C LEU A 687 20.92 -5.10 13.83
N TYR A 688 22.10 -5.68 14.03
CA TYR A 688 22.58 -6.22 15.31
C TYR A 688 21.80 -7.40 15.90
N ALA A 689 20.90 -8.03 15.13
CA ALA A 689 20.19 -9.24 15.54
C ALA A 689 21.12 -10.34 16.05
N GLN A 690 20.63 -11.12 17.00
CA GLN A 690 21.31 -12.30 17.54
C GLN A 690 20.37 -13.49 17.46
N SER A 691 20.84 -14.59 16.86
CA SER A 691 20.16 -15.87 16.94
C SER A 691 20.07 -16.36 18.40
N PRO A 692 19.11 -17.25 18.73
CA PRO A 692 19.07 -17.92 20.03
C PRO A 692 20.41 -18.53 20.46
N ALA A 693 21.16 -19.12 19.53
CA ALA A 693 22.49 -19.67 19.80
C ALA A 693 23.51 -18.59 20.17
N GLN A 694 23.50 -17.44 19.48
CA GLN A 694 24.39 -16.31 19.79
C GLN A 694 24.04 -15.66 21.14
N LEU A 695 22.76 -15.55 21.48
CA LEU A 695 22.31 -15.06 22.79
C LEU A 695 22.79 -15.97 23.92
N ASN A 696 22.67 -17.29 23.75
CA ASN A 696 23.19 -18.26 24.72
C ASN A 696 24.72 -18.20 24.84
N ALA A 697 25.43 -18.08 23.71
CA ALA A 697 26.88 -17.94 23.70
C ALA A 697 27.36 -16.64 24.38
N SER A 698 26.55 -15.58 24.36
CA SER A 698 26.82 -14.33 25.07
C SER A 698 26.39 -14.33 26.54
N GLY A 699 25.94 -15.49 27.07
CA GLY A 699 25.55 -15.66 28.48
C GLY A 699 24.07 -15.39 28.79
N SER A 700 23.23 -15.16 27.78
CA SER A 700 21.78 -15.05 27.96
C SER A 700 21.17 -16.44 28.14
N ALA A 701 20.06 -16.56 28.88
CA ALA A 701 19.36 -17.82 29.09
C ALA A 701 18.08 -17.87 28.24
N VAL A 702 18.21 -18.22 26.96
CA VAL A 702 17.04 -18.31 26.05
C VAL A 702 16.11 -19.44 26.50
N PRO A 703 14.83 -19.17 26.81
CA PRO A 703 13.87 -20.22 27.14
C PRO A 703 13.66 -21.21 25.99
N TYR A 704 13.48 -22.47 26.34
CA TYR A 704 13.13 -23.56 25.41
C TYR A 704 12.21 -24.55 26.12
N PHE A 705 11.54 -25.42 25.37
CA PHE A 705 10.66 -26.42 25.97
C PHE A 705 11.43 -27.40 26.87
N SER A 706 11.19 -27.32 28.18
CA SER A 706 11.75 -28.22 29.18
C SER A 706 10.78 -28.37 30.35
N PRO A 707 9.94 -29.43 30.36
CA PRO A 707 9.04 -29.72 31.48
C PRO A 707 9.76 -29.80 32.83
N THR A 708 11.01 -30.28 32.85
CA THR A 708 11.85 -30.36 34.05
C THR A 708 12.19 -28.98 34.59
N LEU A 709 12.70 -28.07 33.75
CA LEU A 709 13.02 -26.71 34.18
C LEU A 709 11.76 -25.92 34.53
N ALA A 710 10.69 -26.09 33.76
CA ALA A 710 9.39 -25.49 34.05
C ALA A 710 8.89 -25.86 35.46
N LYS A 711 8.93 -27.16 35.80
CA LYS A 711 8.58 -27.64 37.15
C LYS A 711 9.53 -27.10 38.22
N GLN A 712 10.83 -27.04 37.92
CA GLN A 712 11.85 -26.55 38.84
C GLN A 712 11.64 -25.07 39.19
N TYR A 713 11.46 -24.19 38.20
CA TYR A 713 11.19 -22.77 38.43
C TYR A 713 9.87 -22.56 39.18
N TRP A 714 8.84 -23.32 38.82
CA TRP A 714 7.58 -23.28 39.57
C TRP A 714 7.77 -23.66 41.05
N ASN A 715 8.57 -24.69 41.34
CA ASN A 715 8.90 -25.06 42.72
C ASN A 715 9.76 -24.00 43.43
N TYR A 716 10.63 -23.27 42.73
CA TYR A 716 11.36 -22.14 43.31
C TYR A 716 10.44 -21.01 43.74
N PHE A 717 9.42 -20.69 42.95
CA PHE A 717 8.38 -19.75 43.35
C PHE A 717 7.63 -20.22 44.60
N LEU A 718 7.12 -21.47 44.60
CA LEU A 718 6.33 -21.99 45.72
C LEU A 718 7.10 -22.06 47.04
N ASN A 719 8.39 -22.42 46.97
CA ASN A 719 9.27 -22.53 48.13
C ASN A 719 9.98 -21.22 48.49
N GLY A 720 9.72 -20.14 47.73
CA GLY A 720 10.26 -18.82 48.00
C GLY A 720 9.67 -18.19 49.26
N SER A 721 10.23 -17.06 49.68
CA SER A 721 9.77 -16.32 50.86
C SER A 721 8.38 -15.70 50.70
N ASN A 722 7.90 -15.55 49.47
CA ASN A 722 6.56 -15.07 49.15
C ASN A 722 6.02 -15.84 47.94
N ASN A 723 5.04 -16.71 48.17
CA ASN A 723 4.36 -17.49 47.14
C ASN A 723 2.99 -16.87 46.75
N LEU A 724 2.77 -15.59 47.09
CA LEU A 724 1.54 -14.83 46.81
C LEU A 724 0.26 -15.48 47.35
N GLY A 725 0.38 -16.30 48.41
CA GLY A 725 -0.76 -17.01 49.00
C GLY A 725 -1.24 -18.21 48.17
N ILE A 726 -0.46 -18.65 47.19
CA ILE A 726 -0.75 -19.86 46.41
C ILE A 726 -0.43 -21.11 47.24
N THR A 727 -1.38 -22.04 47.30
CA THR A 727 -1.28 -23.32 48.01
C THR A 727 -1.59 -24.48 47.08
N TYR A 728 -1.50 -25.72 47.57
CA TYR A 728 -1.83 -26.92 46.80
C TYR A 728 -2.93 -27.74 47.44
N SER A 729 -3.87 -28.20 46.61
CA SER A 729 -4.89 -29.18 47.00
C SER A 729 -5.23 -30.08 45.82
N GLY A 730 -5.16 -31.40 46.02
CA GLY A 730 -5.49 -32.39 44.97
C GLY A 730 -4.67 -32.22 43.69
N GLY A 731 -3.39 -31.85 43.80
CA GLY A 731 -2.51 -31.59 42.65
C GLY A 731 -2.76 -30.26 41.91
N LYS A 732 -3.69 -29.44 42.39
CA LYS A 732 -4.03 -28.14 41.80
C LYS A 732 -3.41 -27.00 42.60
N ALA A 733 -2.93 -25.97 41.91
CA ALA A 733 -2.55 -24.71 42.54
C ALA A 733 -3.83 -23.96 42.93
N MET A 734 -3.88 -23.46 44.17
CA MET A 734 -5.07 -22.86 44.76
C MET A 734 -4.76 -21.43 45.24
N TYR A 735 -5.64 -20.49 44.93
CA TYR A 735 -5.63 -19.11 45.42
C TYR A 735 -7.04 -18.77 45.91
N ASN A 736 -7.17 -18.19 47.12
CA ASN A 736 -8.47 -17.92 47.75
C ASN A 736 -9.44 -19.13 47.73
N SER A 737 -8.92 -20.33 48.02
CA SER A 737 -9.65 -21.60 48.02
C SER A 737 -10.23 -22.08 46.67
N LYS A 738 -9.88 -21.42 45.56
CA LYS A 738 -10.24 -21.84 44.19
C LYS A 738 -8.98 -22.17 43.40
N GLN A 739 -9.10 -23.02 42.39
CA GLN A 739 -7.97 -23.33 41.51
C GLN A 739 -7.47 -22.03 40.85
N VAL A 740 -6.15 -21.89 40.71
CA VAL A 740 -5.57 -20.78 39.95
C VAL A 740 -5.95 -20.96 38.48
N GLN A 741 -6.71 -20.02 37.94
CA GLN A 741 -7.16 -20.00 36.55
C GLN A 741 -6.69 -18.69 35.90
N ILE A 742 -5.91 -18.81 34.83
CA ILE A 742 -5.28 -17.69 34.13
C ILE A 742 -5.77 -17.68 32.67
N PRO A 743 -6.56 -16.67 32.28
CA PRO A 743 -6.91 -16.45 30.88
C PRO A 743 -5.71 -16.02 30.04
N VAL A 744 -5.58 -16.59 28.86
CA VAL A 744 -4.65 -16.22 27.79
C VAL A 744 -5.45 -15.55 26.68
N PHE A 745 -5.17 -14.27 26.45
CA PHE A 745 -5.86 -13.45 25.45
C PHE A 745 -5.22 -13.64 24.08
N ILE A 746 -6.02 -13.99 23.09
CA ILE A 746 -5.60 -14.11 21.69
C ILE A 746 -6.49 -13.32 20.75
N LEU A 747 -5.94 -12.96 19.59
CA LEU A 747 -6.68 -12.29 18.55
C LEU A 747 -7.64 -13.28 17.85
N THR A 748 -8.88 -12.85 17.60
CA THR A 748 -9.87 -13.63 16.85
C THR A 748 -9.39 -14.05 15.46
N GLN A 749 -8.50 -13.25 14.86
CA GLN A 749 -7.97 -13.48 13.51
C GLN A 749 -6.76 -14.42 13.45
N LYS A 750 -6.08 -14.73 14.58
CA LYS A 750 -4.89 -15.60 14.58
C LYS A 750 -5.26 -17.04 14.94
N THR A 751 -5.78 -17.74 13.94
CA THR A 751 -6.34 -19.10 14.10
C THR A 751 -5.29 -20.18 14.38
N SER A 752 -4.04 -20.01 13.91
CA SER A 752 -2.93 -20.94 14.15
C SER A 752 -2.60 -21.11 15.64
N ASP A 753 -2.87 -20.11 16.47
CA ASP A 753 -2.53 -20.16 17.90
C ASP A 753 -3.59 -20.93 18.71
N ILE A 754 -4.80 -21.08 18.17
CA ILE A 754 -5.88 -21.82 18.82
C ILE A 754 -5.50 -23.29 19.03
N GLY A 755 -4.74 -23.89 18.09
CA GLY A 755 -4.32 -25.29 18.20
C GLY A 755 -3.19 -25.53 19.22
N MET A 756 -2.28 -24.56 19.39
CA MET A 756 -1.17 -24.66 20.35
C MET A 756 -1.59 -24.45 21.81
N LEU A 757 -2.57 -23.58 22.06
CA LEU A 757 -2.96 -23.22 23.43
C LEU A 757 -3.42 -24.41 24.28
N PRO A 758 -4.23 -25.37 23.80
CA PRO A 758 -4.55 -26.59 24.54
C PRO A 758 -3.32 -27.42 24.93
N VAL A 759 -2.32 -27.50 24.04
CA VAL A 759 -1.06 -28.23 24.30
C VAL A 759 -0.28 -27.55 25.42
N TRP A 760 -0.13 -26.22 25.34
CA TRP A 760 0.53 -25.44 26.39
C TRP A 760 -0.24 -25.48 27.70
N ALA A 761 -1.57 -25.32 27.66
CA ALA A 761 -2.45 -25.39 28.82
C ALA A 761 -2.35 -26.75 29.54
N SER A 762 -2.30 -27.85 28.78
CA SER A 762 -2.11 -29.19 29.33
C SER A 762 -0.75 -29.34 29.99
N ALA A 763 0.33 -28.90 29.33
CA ALA A 763 1.68 -28.93 29.89
C ALA A 763 1.76 -28.13 31.20
N VAL A 764 1.25 -26.90 31.20
CA VAL A 764 1.20 -26.05 32.40
C VAL A 764 0.37 -26.70 33.50
N SER A 765 -0.81 -27.26 33.18
CA SER A 765 -1.65 -27.89 34.19
C SER A 765 -0.98 -29.10 34.85
N ASN A 766 -0.31 -29.94 34.07
CA ASN A 766 0.41 -31.11 34.60
C ASN A 766 1.61 -30.71 35.45
N LEU A 767 2.29 -29.63 35.10
CA LEU A 767 3.53 -29.19 35.76
C LEU A 767 3.25 -28.33 36.99
N THR A 768 2.29 -27.42 36.92
CA THR A 768 2.07 -26.40 37.96
C THR A 768 0.72 -26.54 38.66
N GLY A 769 -0.23 -27.33 38.14
CA GLY A 769 -1.59 -27.40 38.67
C GLY A 769 -2.43 -26.14 38.38
N ILE A 770 -1.90 -25.17 37.62
CA ILE A 770 -2.62 -24.02 37.10
C ILE A 770 -3.53 -24.46 35.95
N LYS A 771 -4.68 -23.81 35.79
CA LYS A 771 -5.52 -23.95 34.60
C LYS A 771 -5.35 -22.73 33.70
N LEU A 772 -4.85 -22.92 32.48
CA LEU A 772 -4.90 -21.87 31.46
C LEU A 772 -6.23 -21.97 30.70
N THR A 773 -6.86 -20.84 30.41
CA THR A 773 -8.08 -20.73 29.59
C THR A 773 -7.85 -19.77 28.42
N ILE A 774 -8.62 -19.92 27.34
CA ILE A 774 -8.49 -19.07 26.15
C ILE A 774 -9.55 -17.97 26.21
N GLN A 775 -9.14 -16.72 25.98
CA GLN A 775 -10.02 -15.58 25.80
C GLN A 775 -9.75 -14.97 24.42
N GLN A 776 -10.74 -14.98 23.52
CA GLN A 776 -10.59 -14.33 22.21
C GLN A 776 -11.05 -12.88 22.29
N VAL A 777 -10.30 -11.98 21.65
CA VAL A 777 -10.60 -10.55 21.52
C VAL A 777 -10.26 -10.07 20.10
N THR A 778 -10.87 -8.99 19.65
CA THR A 778 -10.43 -8.32 18.42
C THR A 778 -9.18 -7.48 18.69
N GLY A 779 -8.44 -7.09 17.65
CA GLY A 779 -7.29 -6.20 17.80
C GLY A 779 -7.66 -4.86 18.47
N ILE A 780 -8.82 -4.30 18.12
CA ILE A 780 -9.34 -3.06 18.73
C ILE A 780 -9.55 -3.22 20.23
N VAL A 781 -10.19 -4.32 20.65
CA VAL A 781 -10.44 -4.58 22.09
C VAL A 781 -9.13 -4.83 22.82
N ARG A 782 -8.18 -5.56 22.22
CA ARG A 782 -6.85 -5.79 22.79
C ARG A 782 -6.12 -4.47 23.02
N ASN A 783 -6.05 -3.61 22.01
CA ASN A 783 -5.39 -2.30 22.12
C ASN A 783 -6.03 -1.41 23.19
N ALA A 784 -7.37 -1.45 23.31
CA ALA A 784 -8.08 -0.70 24.34
C ALA A 784 -7.79 -1.18 25.77
N TYR A 785 -7.32 -2.43 25.93
CA TYR A 785 -6.92 -3.00 27.21
C TYR A 785 -5.46 -2.73 27.56
N ASP A 786 -4.60 -2.38 26.60
CA ASP A 786 -3.18 -2.06 26.81
C ASP A 786 -3.00 -0.67 27.47
N VAL A 787 -3.44 -0.56 28.73
CA VAL A 787 -3.37 0.67 29.54
C VAL A 787 -2.57 0.40 30.83
N PRO A 788 -1.51 1.18 31.13
CA PRO A 788 -0.77 1.04 32.39
C PRO A 788 -1.67 1.12 33.62
N ASN A 789 -1.50 0.21 34.59
CA ASN A 789 -2.34 0.01 35.78
C ASN A 789 -3.82 -0.37 35.51
N GLY A 790 -4.25 -0.41 34.24
CA GLY A 790 -5.62 -0.71 33.84
C GLY A 790 -5.77 -2.07 33.18
N ASN A 791 -4.68 -2.64 32.68
CA ASN A 791 -4.68 -3.82 31.82
C ASN A 791 -5.25 -5.07 32.53
N PRO A 792 -6.38 -5.63 32.06
CA PRO A 792 -6.98 -6.83 32.66
C PRO A 792 -6.38 -8.14 32.14
N MET A 793 -5.49 -8.10 31.13
CA MET A 793 -5.00 -9.30 30.44
C MET A 793 -3.79 -9.88 31.17
N PRO A 794 -3.84 -11.10 31.74
CA PRO A 794 -2.70 -11.67 32.44
C PRO A 794 -1.58 -12.11 31.50
N ILE A 795 -1.97 -12.83 30.45
CA ILE A 795 -1.11 -13.28 29.36
C ILE A 795 -1.86 -12.91 28.08
N PHE A 796 -1.19 -12.27 27.14
CA PHE A 796 -1.83 -11.79 25.92
C PHE A 796 -0.86 -11.81 24.76
N ILE A 797 -1.38 -12.13 23.58
CA ILE A 797 -0.60 -12.14 22.36
C ILE A 797 -0.27 -10.72 21.90
N GLN A 798 0.93 -10.56 21.38
CA GLN A 798 1.43 -9.34 20.78
C GLN A 798 2.21 -9.66 19.50
N ASP A 799 2.31 -8.64 18.66
CA ASP A 799 3.01 -8.66 17.39
C ASP A 799 3.70 -7.33 17.13
N TRP A 800 4.75 -7.37 16.29
CA TRP A 800 5.42 -6.18 15.81
C TRP A 800 6.00 -6.42 14.42
N TYR A 801 5.67 -5.50 13.51
CA TYR A 801 6.32 -5.30 12.22
C TYR A 801 7.02 -3.95 12.30
N PRO A 802 8.22 -3.80 11.73
CA PRO A 802 8.98 -2.56 11.81
C PRO A 802 8.27 -1.42 11.08
N ASP A 803 8.34 -0.23 11.65
CA ASP A 803 8.23 1.01 10.88
C ASP A 803 9.52 1.27 10.09
N TYR A 804 10.68 0.93 10.67
CA TYR A 804 11.98 1.03 10.01
C TYR A 804 12.99 -0.01 10.56
N PRO A 805 13.92 -0.53 9.73
CA PRO A 805 14.76 -1.66 10.11
C PRO A 805 16.00 -1.26 10.96
N TYR A 806 15.76 -0.59 12.09
CA TYR A 806 16.78 -0.23 13.08
C TYR A 806 16.41 -0.71 14.49
N PRO A 807 17.37 -1.06 15.37
CA PRO A 807 17.10 -1.56 16.72
C PRO A 807 16.20 -0.68 17.59
N THR A 808 16.20 0.64 17.40
CA THR A 808 15.35 1.55 18.19
C THR A 808 13.87 1.31 17.95
N ASP A 809 13.51 0.85 16.75
CA ASP A 809 12.13 0.55 16.37
C ASP A 809 11.58 -0.73 17.00
N TYR A 810 12.45 -1.59 17.53
CA TYR A 810 12.05 -2.78 18.29
C TYR A 810 12.28 -2.63 19.78
N LEU A 811 13.47 -2.16 20.17
CA LEU A 811 13.85 -2.10 21.57
C LEU A 811 13.03 -1.06 22.35
N ALA A 812 12.66 0.06 21.73
CA ALA A 812 11.83 1.07 22.38
C ALA A 812 10.40 0.57 22.66
N PRO A 813 9.63 0.05 21.68
CA PRO A 813 8.28 -0.43 21.95
C PRO A 813 8.25 -1.73 22.78
N ILE A 814 9.15 -2.69 22.51
CA ILE A 814 9.06 -4.07 23.03
C ILE A 814 9.87 -4.30 24.31
N ALA A 815 10.98 -3.59 24.50
CA ALA A 815 11.96 -3.94 25.54
C ALA A 815 12.30 -2.83 26.53
N LEU A 816 11.94 -1.57 26.26
CA LEU A 816 12.26 -0.43 27.12
C LEU A 816 11.26 -0.34 28.29
N PRO A 817 11.66 -0.63 29.55
CA PRO A 817 10.70 -0.81 30.65
C PRO A 817 10.31 0.53 31.30
N THR A 818 9.66 1.38 30.51
CA THR A 818 9.13 2.69 30.92
C THR A 818 7.64 2.76 30.63
N ASN A 819 6.91 3.59 31.37
CA ASN A 819 5.46 3.77 31.19
C ASN A 819 5.08 4.31 29.79
N GLY A 820 6.02 4.95 29.09
CA GLY A 820 5.80 5.50 27.75
C GLY A 820 6.09 4.51 26.61
N SER A 821 6.58 3.30 26.90
CA SER A 821 6.78 2.27 25.88
C SER A 821 5.48 1.60 25.47
N THR A 822 5.40 1.15 24.22
CA THR A 822 4.18 0.57 23.62
C THR A 822 3.69 -0.70 24.32
N PHE A 823 4.58 -1.62 24.72
CA PHE A 823 4.18 -2.93 25.26
C PHE A 823 4.57 -3.15 26.72
N VAL A 824 5.79 -2.77 27.10
CA VAL A 824 6.30 -3.03 28.46
C VAL A 824 5.61 -2.12 29.49
N GLY A 825 5.30 -0.87 29.09
CA GLY A 825 4.59 0.10 29.90
C GLY A 825 3.19 -0.36 30.28
N PRO A 826 2.29 -0.67 29.32
CA PRO A 826 0.96 -1.23 29.59
C PRO A 826 0.94 -2.56 30.35
N SER A 827 2.06 -3.28 30.39
CA SER A 827 2.22 -4.51 31.16
C SER A 827 2.71 -4.26 32.60
N ASP A 828 2.90 -3.00 32.99
CA ASP A 828 3.50 -2.56 34.27
C ASP A 828 4.85 -3.24 34.59
N MET A 829 5.56 -3.71 33.56
CA MET A 829 6.84 -4.40 33.71
C MET A 829 7.99 -3.39 33.81
N THR A 830 7.89 -2.51 34.80
CA THR A 830 8.78 -1.36 35.00
C THR A 830 9.57 -1.49 36.31
N PRO A 831 10.75 -0.82 36.43
CA PRO A 831 11.50 -0.83 37.69
C PRO A 831 10.65 -0.40 38.89
N TYR A 832 9.79 0.62 38.71
CA TYR A 832 8.95 1.16 39.78
C TYR A 832 7.91 0.15 40.31
N TRP A 833 7.25 -0.59 39.42
CA TRP A 833 6.28 -1.61 39.85
C TRP A 833 6.97 -2.79 40.52
N ILE A 834 8.05 -3.31 39.92
CA ILE A 834 8.78 -4.49 40.44
C ILE A 834 9.49 -4.19 41.76
N TYR A 835 9.99 -2.96 41.94
CA TYR A 835 10.55 -2.50 43.21
C TYR A 835 10.37 -0.98 43.38
N GLY A 836 9.41 -0.57 44.21
CA GLY A 836 9.16 0.86 44.50
C GLY A 836 7.71 1.21 44.79
N ASN A 837 6.76 0.52 44.17
CA ASN A 837 5.34 0.64 44.48
C ASN A 837 4.96 -0.32 45.60
N THR A 838 4.65 0.20 46.79
CA THR A 838 4.29 -0.60 47.97
C THR A 838 2.98 -1.39 47.83
N SER A 839 2.17 -1.12 46.82
CA SER A 839 0.96 -1.88 46.50
C SER A 839 1.27 -3.25 45.88
N ASN A 840 2.46 -3.41 45.27
CA ASN A 840 2.93 -4.71 44.80
C ASN A 840 3.48 -5.52 46.00
N SER A 841 2.78 -6.58 46.39
CA SER A 841 3.19 -7.44 47.51
C SER A 841 4.43 -8.30 47.22
N TYR A 842 4.85 -8.41 45.95
CA TYR A 842 6.04 -9.14 45.52
C TYR A 842 7.10 -8.16 44.99
N GLN A 843 8.04 -7.79 45.86
CA GLN A 843 9.10 -6.82 45.56
C GLN A 843 10.40 -7.54 45.22
N ASN A 844 11.02 -7.22 44.08
CA ASN A 844 12.31 -7.78 43.67
C ASN A 844 13.30 -6.69 43.26
N LYS A 845 14.15 -6.27 44.21
CA LYS A 845 15.14 -5.21 44.00
C LYS A 845 16.13 -5.55 42.88
N THR A 846 16.59 -6.79 42.82
CA THR A 846 17.59 -7.23 41.83
C THR A 846 17.02 -7.13 40.42
N GLU A 847 15.79 -7.60 40.22
CA GLU A 847 15.10 -7.55 38.94
C GLU A 847 14.78 -6.12 38.51
N ALA A 848 14.34 -5.25 39.44
CA ALA A 848 14.14 -3.84 39.14
C ALA A 848 15.44 -3.12 38.73
N MET A 849 16.59 -3.48 39.31
CA MET A 849 17.90 -2.97 38.87
C MET A 849 18.25 -3.46 37.46
N SER A 850 17.93 -4.71 37.10
CA SER A 850 18.07 -5.23 35.74
C SER A 850 17.19 -4.47 34.73
N LEU A 851 15.91 -4.24 35.06
CA LEU A 851 15.02 -3.41 34.24
C LEU A 851 15.57 -1.98 34.09
N GLN A 852 16.13 -1.39 35.15
CA GLN A 852 16.77 -0.09 35.06
C GLN A 852 18.04 -0.13 34.17
N SER A 853 18.77 -1.25 34.16
CA SER A 853 19.90 -1.43 33.23
C SER A 853 19.44 -1.43 31.78
N LEU A 854 18.28 -2.01 31.44
CA LEU A 854 17.73 -1.95 30.09
C LEU A 854 17.50 -0.50 29.63
N VAL A 855 16.96 0.35 30.50
CA VAL A 855 16.78 1.79 30.21
C VAL A 855 18.13 2.47 29.94
N ASN A 856 19.14 2.18 30.76
CA ASN A 856 20.47 2.75 30.59
C ASN A 856 21.15 2.26 29.31
N ASP A 857 21.03 0.96 29.00
CA ASP A 857 21.61 0.33 27.82
C ASP A 857 20.93 0.85 26.53
N TYR A 858 19.61 1.06 26.54
CA TYR A 858 18.90 1.74 25.44
C TYR A 858 19.44 3.16 25.21
N ASN A 859 19.51 3.97 26.26
CA ASN A 859 19.99 5.36 26.16
C ASN A 859 21.44 5.43 25.66
N ASN A 860 22.31 4.53 26.14
CA ASN A 860 23.69 4.45 25.69
C ASN A 860 23.81 4.00 24.23
N GLY A 861 22.97 3.05 23.78
CA GLY A 861 22.94 2.58 22.41
C GLY A 861 22.43 3.63 21.42
N SER A 862 21.43 4.41 21.83
CA SER A 862 20.86 5.52 21.05
C SER A 862 21.77 6.75 21.00
N ALA A 863 22.55 7.01 22.06
CA ALA A 863 23.52 8.11 22.10
C ALA A 863 24.92 7.73 21.55
N ALA A 864 25.10 6.48 21.09
CA ALA A 864 26.38 5.98 20.62
C ALA A 864 26.87 6.72 19.37
N LEU A 865 28.17 7.05 19.34
CA LEU A 865 28.78 7.78 18.23
C LEU A 865 29.36 6.86 17.15
N THR A 866 29.47 5.55 17.44
CA THR A 866 29.97 4.55 16.49
C THR A 866 29.04 3.35 16.40
N PRO A 867 28.98 2.66 15.25
CA PRO A 867 28.21 1.43 15.09
C PRO A 867 28.58 0.34 16.11
N ASP A 868 29.86 0.19 16.45
CA ASP A 868 30.31 -0.83 17.42
C ASP A 868 29.81 -0.55 18.84
N GLN A 869 29.80 0.71 19.26
CA GLN A 869 29.23 1.12 20.54
C GLN A 869 27.71 0.87 20.57
N SER A 870 27.01 1.28 19.50
CA SER A 870 25.57 1.08 19.37
C SER A 870 25.20 -0.40 19.42
N LYS A 871 25.93 -1.23 18.65
CA LYS A 871 25.80 -2.69 18.65
C LYS A 871 25.98 -3.29 20.04
N TYR A 872 27.05 -2.92 20.74
CA TYR A 872 27.33 -3.46 22.07
C TYR A 872 26.17 -3.21 23.05
N TRP A 873 25.70 -1.96 23.13
CA TRP A 873 24.64 -1.59 24.07
C TRP A 873 23.29 -2.21 23.71
N PHE A 874 22.92 -2.22 22.43
CA PHE A 874 21.67 -2.84 21.99
C PHE A 874 21.67 -4.36 22.15
N GLN A 875 22.79 -5.04 21.87
CA GLN A 875 22.90 -6.48 22.12
C GLN A 875 22.90 -6.82 23.61
N LYS A 876 23.51 -5.97 24.45
CA LYS A 876 23.47 -6.11 25.91
C LYS A 876 22.03 -5.97 26.43
N MET A 877 21.30 -4.96 25.97
CA MET A 877 19.88 -4.77 26.30
C MET A 877 19.05 -5.99 25.85
N ASN A 878 19.24 -6.46 24.62
CA ASN A 878 18.50 -7.60 24.07
C ASN A 878 18.74 -8.89 24.88
N GLY A 879 19.99 -9.15 25.29
CA GLY A 879 20.31 -10.31 26.15
C GLY A 879 19.69 -10.22 27.54
N GLU A 880 19.70 -9.05 28.18
CA GLU A 880 19.09 -8.88 29.49
C GLU A 880 17.56 -8.97 29.44
N PHE A 881 16.93 -8.48 28.36
CA PHE A 881 15.50 -8.67 28.10
C PHE A 881 15.11 -10.16 28.06
N VAL A 882 15.94 -11.00 27.42
CA VAL A 882 15.77 -12.47 27.41
C VAL A 882 15.93 -13.07 28.81
N ASN A 883 16.96 -12.66 29.55
CA ASN A 883 17.22 -13.15 30.92
C ASN A 883 16.07 -12.89 31.89
N LEU A 884 15.40 -11.75 31.71
CA LEU A 884 14.23 -11.35 32.47
C LEU A 884 12.96 -12.09 32.04
N THR A 885 12.98 -12.86 30.94
CA THR A 885 11.84 -13.65 30.48
C THR A 885 10.56 -12.79 30.43
N LEU A 886 10.68 -11.61 29.80
CA LEU A 886 9.56 -10.66 29.72
C LEU A 886 8.47 -11.13 28.74
N THR A 887 8.83 -12.02 27.83
CA THR A 887 7.95 -12.56 26.79
C THR A 887 8.14 -14.07 26.60
N ILE A 888 7.17 -14.70 25.95
CA ILE A 888 7.28 -16.05 25.38
C ILE A 888 7.32 -15.90 23.86
N PRO A 889 8.50 -16.02 23.21
CA PRO A 889 8.60 -16.00 21.75
C PRO A 889 7.77 -17.13 21.12
N ILE A 890 6.99 -16.80 20.09
CA ILE A 890 6.18 -17.78 19.35
C ILE A 890 6.83 -18.07 18.00
N VAL A 891 6.91 -17.06 17.13
CA VAL A 891 7.42 -17.20 15.76
C VAL A 891 7.90 -15.86 15.19
N GLN A 892 8.99 -15.90 14.44
CA GLN A 892 9.29 -14.90 13.40
C GLN A 892 8.77 -15.45 12.07
N GLU A 893 7.92 -14.68 11.40
CA GLU A 893 7.20 -15.14 10.21
C GLU A 893 8.07 -15.10 8.94
N ILE A 894 7.69 -15.92 7.96
CA ILE A 894 8.18 -15.88 6.59
C ILE A 894 6.95 -15.70 5.71
N GLN A 895 6.93 -14.64 4.91
CA GLN A 895 5.82 -14.37 3.99
C GLN A 895 5.95 -15.21 2.73
N TRP A 896 4.83 -15.55 2.10
CA TRP A 896 4.80 -16.38 0.89
C TRP A 896 3.96 -15.76 -0.21
N ARG A 897 4.42 -15.93 -1.45
CA ARG A 897 3.66 -15.58 -2.66
C ARG A 897 3.74 -16.64 -3.72
N GLU A 898 2.65 -16.77 -4.47
CA GLU A 898 2.52 -17.66 -5.60
C GLU A 898 2.55 -16.83 -6.88
N ILE A 899 3.58 -17.03 -7.72
CA ILE A 899 3.79 -16.23 -8.93
C ILE A 899 3.86 -17.14 -10.16
N SER A 900 3.24 -16.72 -11.25
CA SER A 900 3.25 -17.40 -12.55
C SER A 900 4.68 -17.76 -12.97
N PRO A 901 4.92 -18.99 -13.47
CA PRO A 901 6.24 -19.42 -13.92
C PRO A 901 6.73 -18.67 -15.18
N GLN A 902 5.86 -17.88 -15.83
CA GLN A 902 6.20 -17.05 -16.98
C GLN A 902 6.91 -15.74 -16.58
N ILE A 903 6.91 -15.40 -15.29
CA ILE A 903 7.65 -14.24 -14.78
C ILE A 903 9.09 -14.66 -14.51
N ASN A 904 10.02 -13.78 -14.88
CA ASN A 904 11.44 -13.99 -14.67
C ASN A 904 11.75 -14.12 -13.17
N PRO A 905 12.18 -15.31 -12.70
CA PRO A 905 12.40 -15.57 -11.28
C PRO A 905 13.52 -14.71 -10.69
N THR A 906 14.46 -14.25 -11.51
CA THR A 906 15.59 -13.42 -11.06
C THR A 906 15.11 -12.08 -10.49
N ALA A 907 14.06 -11.51 -11.07
CA ALA A 907 13.46 -10.27 -10.57
C ALA A 907 12.91 -10.46 -9.14
N ILE A 908 12.22 -11.58 -8.95
CA ILE A 908 11.57 -11.96 -7.69
C ILE A 908 12.62 -12.17 -6.60
N THR A 909 13.65 -12.99 -6.82
CA THR A 909 14.63 -13.32 -5.78
C THR A 909 15.67 -12.22 -5.54
N THR A 910 15.80 -11.23 -6.42
CA THR A 910 16.85 -10.19 -6.27
C THR A 910 16.32 -8.92 -5.63
N TYR A 911 15.13 -8.49 -6.00
CA TYR A 911 14.58 -7.18 -5.62
C TYR A 911 13.42 -7.30 -4.65
N GLU A 912 12.57 -8.33 -4.81
CA GLU A 912 11.48 -8.63 -3.87
C GLU A 912 11.98 -9.38 -2.62
N GLU A 913 13.28 -9.53 -2.35
CA GLU A 913 13.75 -10.17 -1.10
C GLU A 913 14.05 -9.15 0.00
N ASN A 914 13.80 -7.86 -0.23
CA ASN A 914 13.97 -6.86 0.80
C ASN A 914 12.97 -7.08 1.94
N ILE A 915 13.50 -7.15 3.15
CA ILE A 915 12.74 -7.48 4.35
C ILE A 915 11.73 -6.39 4.76
N MET A 916 11.90 -5.16 4.28
CA MET A 916 10.95 -4.04 4.46
C MET A 916 9.93 -3.91 3.32
N VAL A 917 10.10 -4.67 2.25
CA VAL A 917 9.20 -4.63 1.09
C VAL A 917 8.40 -5.91 1.07
N ALA A 918 9.05 -7.04 0.79
CA ALA A 918 8.35 -8.31 0.69
C ALA A 918 8.08 -8.98 2.03
N GLY A 919 8.84 -8.62 3.07
CA GLY A 919 8.52 -9.01 4.44
C GLY A 919 7.15 -8.51 4.91
N ASP A 920 6.62 -7.47 4.25
CA ASP A 920 5.31 -6.85 4.47
C ASP A 920 4.35 -7.10 3.30
N ASN A 921 4.67 -8.08 2.44
CA ASN A 921 3.85 -8.47 1.30
C ASN A 921 3.62 -7.36 0.25
N ILE A 922 4.54 -6.40 0.12
CA ILE A 922 4.57 -5.39 -0.96
C ILE A 922 5.28 -5.95 -2.20
N MET A 923 4.79 -5.66 -3.42
CA MET A 923 5.46 -6.05 -4.68
C MET A 923 5.93 -4.81 -5.46
N LEU A 924 7.16 -4.84 -5.95
CA LEU A 924 7.77 -3.78 -6.77
C LEU A 924 7.71 -4.18 -8.25
N TYR A 925 6.60 -3.82 -8.90
CA TYR A 925 6.27 -4.29 -10.24
C TYR A 925 7.24 -3.83 -11.34
N GLN A 926 8.09 -2.83 -11.07
CA GLN A 926 9.05 -2.31 -12.05
C GLN A 926 10.16 -3.31 -12.37
N TYR A 927 10.44 -4.25 -11.45
CA TYR A 927 11.45 -5.28 -11.66
C TYR A 927 10.92 -6.49 -12.44
N LEU A 928 9.60 -6.69 -12.46
CA LEU A 928 8.99 -7.84 -13.10
C LEU A 928 9.15 -7.78 -14.63
N SER A 929 9.27 -8.96 -15.22
CA SER A 929 9.24 -9.15 -16.68
C SER A 929 8.85 -10.56 -17.03
N TYR A 930 8.15 -10.72 -18.15
CA TYR A 930 7.91 -12.02 -18.75
C TYR A 930 9.20 -12.57 -19.37
N THR A 931 9.42 -13.88 -19.24
CA THR A 931 10.58 -14.62 -19.79
C THR A 931 10.48 -14.86 -21.28
#